data_AF-A0A940T6Q7-F1
#
_entry.id   AF-A0A940T6Q7-F1
#
_cell.length_a   1.000
_cell.length_b   1.000
_cell.length_c   1.000
_cell.angle_alpha   90.00
_cell.angle_beta   90.00
_cell.angle_gamma   90.00
#
_symmetry.space_group_name_H-M   'P 1'
#
loop_
_entity.id
_entity.type
_entity.pdbx_description
1 polymer ?
#
loop_
_entity_poly.entity_id
_entity_poly.type
_entity_poly.pdbx_seq_one_letter_code
_entity_poly.pdbx_strand_id
1 'polypeptide(L)'
;MNKIVRKEQFSEKVFLFEMEAPLIARSRKAGNFVIVRVDKKGERMPLTIAGADIERGTITLVVQMVGLSSKKLCALNEGEYVADIVGPLGNPTHIEKYGTVVCAGGGLGVAPMLPIIQALKAAGNRVLSVMAGRSKDLIILEDKVRESSDEVIIMTDDGSYGEKGVVTVGIEKFVEQEHVDKVFAIGPPIMMKFSNLTAQKHNIPCEVSLNTIMVDGTGMCGACRLTIGGKTKFVCIDGPEFDGALVDWDEMFKRMNTFKREEQEELAHYEEHLATLANEPANAPTTSDVTMDEDPTNDTIEVLTDRDAEWRKQLRTSMKPKERTAIKRVVMPELDPVYRATTRTEEVNIGLTKEMAMTEAKRCLDCAKPTCVEGCPVNINIPSFVKNIERGQFLAAAKVLKNTSALPAVCGRVCPQEKQCESKCIHLKMNEPAVAIGYLERFAADFERESGNISLPEIAPANGIKIAVVGSGPAGLSFAGDMVKKGYDVYVFEALHEIGGVLKYGIPEFRLPNKIVDVEIENLSKMGVHFQTDVIVGKTISIETLEEQGFKGIFVGSGAGLPNFMGIPGENAINIMSSNEYLTRVNLMDAANPTTDTPINLGKNVLVVGGGNTAMDSCRTAKRLGGNVTLVYRRSEQEMPARLEEVKHAKEEGINFLTLHNPIEYLADEEGAVRAAVLQVMELGEPDASGRRSPVPVEGKTVTLDVDQVIVAVGVSPNPLVPKSINGLELGRKNTIVVNEGMQSARSEIFAGGDIVRGGATVILAMGDGRRAAQNMDEYLQKQ
;
A
#
# COMPACT_ATOMS: atom_id res chain seq x y z
N MET A 1 13.40 0.31 18.99
CA MET A 1 13.43 -0.37 17.67
C MET A 1 14.17 0.52 16.67
N ASN A 2 14.90 -0.10 15.74
CA ASN A 2 15.62 0.53 14.63
C ASN A 2 16.90 1.30 14.99
N LYS A 3 17.46 1.06 16.19
CA LYS A 3 18.72 1.65 16.63
C LYS A 3 19.92 0.98 15.96
N ILE A 4 20.91 1.76 15.54
CA ILE A 4 22.23 1.26 15.15
C ILE A 4 23.01 0.92 16.42
N VAL A 5 23.21 -0.37 16.65
CA VAL A 5 23.91 -0.90 17.82
C VAL A 5 25.42 -0.97 17.58
N ARG A 6 25.82 -1.22 16.33
CA ARG A 6 27.22 -1.26 15.91
C ARG A 6 27.35 -0.81 14.46
N LYS A 7 28.43 -0.11 14.14
CA LYS A 7 28.84 0.28 12.79
C LYS A 7 30.32 -0.02 12.59
N GLU A 8 30.65 -0.73 11.53
CA GLU A 8 32.03 -1.05 11.16
C GLU A 8 32.27 -0.70 9.69
N GLN A 9 33.41 -0.07 9.40
CA GLN A 9 33.78 0.27 8.03
C GLN A 9 34.78 -0.76 7.49
N PHE A 10 34.36 -1.55 6.50
CA PHE A 10 35.21 -2.56 5.84
C PHE A 10 36.13 -1.95 4.77
N SER A 11 35.65 -0.92 4.08
CA SER A 11 36.43 -0.16 3.09
C SER A 11 35.90 1.27 2.97
N GLU A 12 36.51 2.10 2.12
CA GLU A 12 36.09 3.50 1.92
C GLU A 12 34.58 3.62 1.64
N LYS A 13 33.99 2.62 0.97
CA LYS A 13 32.59 2.64 0.54
C LYS A 13 31.72 1.52 1.11
N VAL A 14 32.23 0.65 1.97
CA VAL A 14 31.45 -0.50 2.48
C VAL A 14 31.40 -0.48 4.00
N PHE A 15 30.17 -0.55 4.53
CA PHE A 15 29.88 -0.49 5.95
C PHE A 15 29.04 -1.70 6.37
N LEU A 16 29.30 -2.21 7.56
CA LEU A 16 28.48 -3.17 8.26
C LEU A 16 27.73 -2.46 9.39
N PHE A 17 26.45 -2.77 9.52
CA PHE A 17 25.58 -2.28 10.58
C PHE A 17 24.99 -3.46 11.35
N GLU A 18 24.99 -3.40 12.68
CA GLU A 18 24.09 -4.21 13.52
C GLU A 18 22.94 -3.31 13.98
N MET A 19 21.71 -3.66 13.64
CA MET A 19 20.52 -2.85 13.92
C MET A 19 19.51 -3.61 14.77
N GLU A 20 18.89 -2.91 15.73
CA GLU A 20 17.85 -3.47 16.60
C GLU A 20 16.57 -3.76 15.80
N ALA A 21 16.27 -5.04 15.60
CA ALA A 21 15.09 -5.52 14.89
C ALA A 21 14.67 -6.91 15.41
N PRO A 22 14.16 -7.01 16.65
CA PRO A 22 14.04 -8.30 17.36
C PRO A 22 13.07 -9.28 16.71
N LEU A 23 11.96 -8.80 16.13
CA LEU A 23 11.02 -9.66 15.42
C LEU A 23 11.63 -10.21 14.11
N ILE A 24 12.40 -9.37 13.40
CA ILE A 24 13.10 -9.75 12.17
C ILE A 24 14.21 -10.75 12.47
N ALA A 25 15.01 -10.51 13.52
CA ALA A 25 16.11 -11.38 13.92
C ALA A 25 15.65 -12.82 14.19
N ARG A 26 14.45 -13.00 14.77
CA ARG A 26 13.84 -14.31 15.05
C ARG A 26 13.25 -14.98 13.82
N SER A 27 12.61 -14.21 12.94
CA SER A 27 11.81 -14.75 11.83
C SER A 27 12.61 -14.92 10.54
N ARG A 28 13.73 -14.20 10.38
CA ARG A 28 14.54 -14.24 9.15
C ARG A 28 15.11 -15.63 8.87
N LYS A 29 15.25 -15.93 7.58
CA LYS A 29 15.94 -17.11 7.03
C LYS A 29 16.95 -16.65 5.96
N ALA A 30 17.78 -17.58 5.48
CA ALA A 30 18.70 -17.31 4.38
C ALA A 30 17.93 -16.84 3.12
N GLY A 31 18.47 -15.87 2.40
CA GLY A 31 17.81 -15.23 1.24
C GLY A 31 16.85 -14.08 1.59
N ASN A 32 16.50 -13.90 2.88
CA ASN A 32 15.62 -12.78 3.25
C ASN A 32 16.34 -11.44 3.28
N PHE A 33 15.59 -10.40 2.94
CA PHE A 33 16.03 -9.01 2.98
C PHE A 33 15.08 -8.14 3.83
N VAL A 34 15.44 -6.88 4.05
CA VAL A 34 14.60 -5.85 4.67
C VAL A 34 14.49 -4.66 3.75
N ILE A 35 13.49 -3.81 3.98
CA ILE A 35 13.50 -2.44 3.46
C ILE A 35 13.83 -1.49 4.61
N VAL A 36 14.77 -0.59 4.36
CA VAL A 36 15.18 0.46 5.29
C VAL A 36 14.80 1.81 4.70
N ARG A 37 14.16 2.65 5.52
CA ARG A 37 13.97 4.07 5.24
C ARG A 37 14.78 4.87 6.27
N VAL A 38 15.76 5.64 5.81
CA VAL A 38 16.73 6.30 6.68
C VAL A 38 16.09 7.44 7.48
N ASP A 39 15.33 8.31 6.80
CA ASP A 39 14.63 9.44 7.39
C ASP A 39 13.20 9.55 6.79
N LYS A 40 12.35 10.43 7.32
CA LYS A 40 10.93 10.54 6.89
C LYS A 40 10.74 10.91 5.42
N LYS A 41 11.72 11.58 4.80
CA LYS A 41 11.72 11.97 3.38
C LYS A 41 12.52 11.00 2.51
N GLY A 42 13.17 10.02 3.15
CA GLY A 42 14.00 9.02 2.51
C GLY A 42 13.21 8.05 1.65
N GLU A 43 13.88 7.53 0.62
CA GLU A 43 13.33 6.42 -0.15
C GLU A 43 13.37 5.12 0.67
N ARG A 44 12.67 4.11 0.16
CA ARG A 44 12.64 2.78 0.74
C ARG A 44 13.67 1.89 0.04
N MET A 45 14.80 1.64 0.70
CA MET A 45 15.93 0.91 0.12
C MET A 45 15.92 -0.56 0.55
N PRO A 46 15.88 -1.53 -0.39
CA PRO A 46 16.02 -2.95 -0.06
C PRO A 46 17.47 -3.28 0.30
N LEU A 47 17.68 -3.91 1.46
CA LEU A 47 18.98 -4.35 1.97
C LEU A 47 18.89 -5.80 2.45
N THR A 48 19.83 -6.64 2.04
CA THR A 48 19.80 -8.05 2.45
C THR A 48 20.32 -8.25 3.87
N ILE A 49 19.73 -9.22 4.57
CA ILE A 49 20.13 -9.59 5.93
C ILE A 49 21.36 -10.51 5.84
N ALA A 50 22.53 -10.00 6.21
CA ALA A 50 23.79 -10.75 6.20
C ALA A 50 23.96 -11.64 7.46
N GLY A 51 23.19 -11.38 8.51
CA GLY A 51 23.25 -12.10 9.77
C GLY A 51 22.19 -11.63 10.76
N ALA A 52 22.04 -12.34 11.87
CA ALA A 52 21.21 -11.90 12.99
C ALA A 52 21.67 -12.54 14.30
N ASP A 53 21.46 -11.82 15.39
CA ASP A 53 21.61 -12.27 16.77
C ASP A 53 20.24 -12.25 17.45
N ILE A 54 19.73 -13.43 17.79
CA ILE A 54 18.38 -13.60 18.35
C ILE A 54 18.31 -13.10 19.79
N GLU A 55 19.37 -13.28 20.58
CA GLU A 55 19.41 -12.90 21.99
C GLU A 55 19.52 -11.39 22.15
N ARG A 56 20.39 -10.75 21.35
CA ARG A 56 20.52 -9.29 21.29
C ARG A 56 19.37 -8.64 20.52
N GLY A 57 18.62 -9.41 19.74
CA GLY A 57 17.51 -8.92 18.91
C GLY A 57 17.98 -8.02 17.76
N THR A 58 19.15 -8.30 17.19
CA THR A 58 19.75 -7.48 16.13
C THR A 58 19.86 -8.22 14.80
N ILE A 59 19.82 -7.48 13.70
CA ILE A 59 20.14 -7.96 12.35
C ILE A 59 21.41 -7.27 11.86
N THR A 60 22.17 -7.97 11.03
CA THR A 60 23.38 -7.45 10.38
C THR A 60 23.09 -7.11 8.93
N LEU A 61 23.38 -5.87 8.54
CA LEU A 61 23.28 -5.39 7.16
C LEU A 61 24.67 -4.99 6.68
N VAL A 62 24.97 -5.26 5.40
CA VAL A 62 26.17 -4.74 4.75
C VAL A 62 25.74 -3.85 3.60
N VAL A 63 26.23 -2.62 3.59
CA VAL A 63 25.77 -1.56 2.69
C VAL A 63 26.97 -0.96 1.98
N GLN A 64 26.82 -0.77 0.68
CA GLN A 64 27.78 -0.01 -0.12
C GLN A 64 27.25 1.41 -0.35
N MET A 65 28.08 2.40 -0.08
CA MET A 65 27.81 3.82 -0.30
C MET A 65 27.88 4.15 -1.80
N VAL A 66 26.73 4.11 -2.47
CA VAL A 66 26.57 4.34 -3.92
C VAL A 66 25.58 5.50 -4.19
N GLY A 67 24.34 5.34 -3.75
CA GLY A 67 23.25 6.31 -3.93
C GLY A 67 22.98 7.20 -2.72
N LEU A 68 22.05 8.15 -2.86
CA LEU A 68 21.69 9.12 -1.81
C LEU A 68 21.33 8.44 -0.48
N SER A 69 20.38 7.51 -0.49
CA SER A 69 19.92 6.84 0.73
C SER A 69 21.03 6.02 1.41
N SER A 70 21.89 5.37 0.61
CA SER A 70 23.05 4.65 1.16
C SER A 70 24.09 5.61 1.77
N LYS A 71 24.31 6.79 1.18
CA LYS A 71 25.16 7.85 1.75
C LYS A 71 24.58 8.36 3.07
N LYS A 72 23.27 8.66 3.12
CA LYS A 72 22.58 9.08 4.35
C LYS A 72 22.70 8.03 5.46
N LEU A 73 22.46 6.75 5.14
CA LEU A 73 22.64 5.65 6.10
C LEU A 73 24.10 5.54 6.59
N CYS A 74 25.07 5.66 5.68
CA CYS A 74 26.49 5.63 6.04
C CYS A 74 26.96 6.87 6.79
N ALA A 75 26.21 7.98 6.79
CA ALA A 75 26.48 9.15 7.61
C ALA A 75 26.03 8.97 9.08
N LEU A 76 25.08 8.07 9.35
CA LEU A 76 24.61 7.79 10.70
C LEU A 76 25.69 7.07 11.54
N ASN A 77 25.69 7.32 12.84
CA ASN A 77 26.63 6.79 13.82
C ASN A 77 25.96 5.76 14.75
N GLU A 78 26.80 5.02 15.48
CA GLU A 78 26.31 4.15 16.55
C GLU A 78 25.49 4.94 17.57
N GLY A 79 24.34 4.40 17.97
CA GLY A 79 23.41 5.08 18.86
C GLY A 79 22.27 5.80 18.15
N GLU A 80 22.41 6.12 16.86
CA GLU A 80 21.38 6.78 16.04
C GLU A 80 20.35 5.77 15.49
N TYR A 81 19.28 6.29 14.89
CA TYR A 81 18.13 5.51 14.45
C TYR A 81 17.85 5.79 12.97
N VAL A 82 17.39 4.75 12.27
CA VAL A 82 16.68 4.95 11.00
C VAL A 82 15.19 5.12 11.29
N ALA A 83 14.48 5.78 10.38
CA ALA A 83 13.03 5.95 10.51
C ALA A 83 12.33 4.59 10.59
N ASP A 84 12.56 3.70 9.61
CA ASP A 84 11.81 2.45 9.50
C ASP A 84 12.66 1.28 9.00
N ILE A 85 12.37 0.09 9.52
CA ILE A 85 12.90 -1.19 9.04
C ILE A 85 11.74 -2.19 8.97
N VAL A 86 11.46 -2.71 7.78
CA VAL A 86 10.43 -3.74 7.59
C VAL A 86 11.03 -5.02 7.00
N GLY A 87 10.61 -6.16 7.54
CA GLY A 87 10.95 -7.48 7.03
C GLY A 87 10.72 -8.59 8.06
N PRO A 88 11.26 -9.80 7.86
CA PRO A 88 11.99 -10.25 6.68
C PRO A 88 11.07 -10.29 5.44
N LEU A 89 11.62 -9.93 4.30
CA LEU A 89 10.97 -9.91 3.00
C LEU A 89 11.58 -10.96 2.08
N GLY A 90 10.89 -11.24 0.96
CA GLY A 90 11.23 -12.33 0.07
C GLY A 90 10.79 -13.70 0.59
N ASN A 91 10.84 -14.66 -0.30
CA ASN A 91 10.86 -16.07 0.02
C ASN A 91 12.28 -16.44 0.46
N PRO A 92 12.41 -17.28 1.49
CA PRO A 92 13.71 -17.81 1.85
C PRO A 92 14.25 -18.67 0.71
N THR A 93 15.57 -18.69 0.56
CA THR A 93 16.24 -19.59 -0.38
C THR A 93 15.86 -21.04 -0.08
N HIS A 94 15.64 -21.85 -1.12
CA HIS A 94 15.34 -23.27 -0.95
C HIS A 94 16.59 -24.03 -0.55
N ILE A 95 16.63 -24.53 0.70
CA ILE A 95 17.77 -25.24 1.26
C ILE A 95 17.42 -26.72 1.41
N GLU A 96 18.20 -27.57 0.75
CA GLU A 96 18.17 -29.03 0.88
C GLU A 96 19.57 -29.61 0.65
N LYS A 97 19.71 -30.93 0.77
CA LYS A 97 20.97 -31.63 0.49
C LYS A 97 21.04 -32.01 -0.99
N TYR A 98 21.58 -31.11 -1.80
CA TYR A 98 21.81 -31.28 -3.23
C TYR A 98 22.98 -32.22 -3.52
N GLY A 99 24.09 -32.10 -2.77
CA GLY A 99 25.35 -32.77 -3.06
C GLY A 99 26.52 -31.79 -3.00
N THR A 100 27.16 -31.52 -4.14
CA THR A 100 28.19 -30.49 -4.29
C THR A 100 27.58 -29.24 -4.88
N VAL A 101 27.73 -28.10 -4.20
CA VAL A 101 27.18 -26.81 -4.62
C VAL A 101 28.27 -25.76 -4.74
N VAL A 102 28.16 -24.92 -5.78
CA VAL A 102 29.04 -23.76 -5.95
C VAL A 102 28.29 -22.48 -5.57
N CYS A 103 28.83 -21.72 -4.62
CA CYS A 103 28.31 -20.42 -4.19
C CYS A 103 29.21 -19.31 -4.74
N ALA A 104 28.75 -18.64 -5.79
CA ALA A 104 29.49 -17.61 -6.53
C ALA A 104 29.01 -16.19 -6.14
N GLY A 105 29.83 -15.48 -5.36
CA GLY A 105 29.51 -14.16 -4.80
C GLY A 105 30.37 -13.04 -5.39
N GLY A 106 29.74 -11.95 -5.82
CA GLY A 106 30.42 -10.79 -6.39
C GLY A 106 30.33 -9.55 -5.51
N GLY A 107 31.45 -9.07 -4.98
CA GLY A 107 31.56 -7.85 -4.17
C GLY A 107 30.59 -7.87 -2.99
N LEU A 108 29.66 -6.90 -2.94
CA LEU A 108 28.61 -6.84 -1.91
C LEU A 108 27.69 -8.08 -1.93
N GLY A 109 27.58 -8.78 -3.05
CA GLY A 109 26.83 -10.02 -3.19
C GLY A 109 27.32 -11.17 -2.29
N VAL A 110 28.51 -11.06 -1.70
CA VAL A 110 28.98 -12.01 -0.68
C VAL A 110 28.17 -11.91 0.62
N ALA A 111 27.74 -10.70 1.01
CA ALA A 111 26.96 -10.48 2.23
C ALA A 111 25.62 -11.25 2.25
N PRO A 112 24.76 -11.21 1.20
CA PRO A 112 23.57 -12.05 1.11
C PRO A 112 23.88 -13.53 0.87
N MET A 113 25.03 -13.86 0.25
CA MET A 113 25.44 -15.25 0.00
C MET A 113 25.88 -15.98 1.26
N LEU A 114 26.48 -15.28 2.24
CA LEU A 114 27.00 -15.90 3.46
C LEU A 114 25.92 -16.70 4.25
N PRO A 115 24.73 -16.15 4.55
CA PRO A 115 23.64 -16.93 5.16
C PRO A 115 23.25 -18.18 4.36
N ILE A 116 23.31 -18.12 3.02
CA ILE A 116 22.97 -19.25 2.14
C ILE A 116 24.06 -20.33 2.23
N ILE A 117 25.34 -19.94 2.17
CA ILE A 117 26.48 -20.85 2.37
C ILE A 117 26.35 -21.58 3.71
N GLN A 118 26.09 -20.84 4.80
CA GLN A 118 25.92 -21.41 6.13
C GLN A 118 24.76 -22.41 6.18
N ALA A 119 23.63 -22.07 5.56
CA ALA A 119 22.46 -22.95 5.53
C ALA A 119 22.70 -24.22 4.68
N LEU A 120 23.34 -24.09 3.51
CA LEU A 120 23.70 -25.22 2.65
C LEU A 120 24.71 -26.15 3.34
N LYS A 121 25.71 -25.58 4.02
CA LYS A 121 26.69 -26.33 4.80
C LYS A 121 26.02 -27.09 5.94
N ALA A 122 25.13 -26.43 6.68
CA ALA A 122 24.35 -27.05 7.76
C ALA A 122 23.41 -28.17 7.25
N ALA A 123 22.90 -28.06 6.02
CA ALA A 123 22.12 -29.12 5.37
C ALA A 123 22.98 -30.32 4.88
N GLY A 124 24.30 -30.25 5.05
CA GLY A 124 25.22 -31.35 4.73
C GLY A 124 25.69 -31.40 3.27
N ASN A 125 25.65 -30.26 2.57
CA ASN A 125 26.25 -30.13 1.23
C ASN A 125 27.78 -29.97 1.33
N ARG A 126 28.47 -30.37 0.26
CA ARG A 126 29.83 -29.93 -0.02
C ARG A 126 29.75 -28.54 -0.67
N VAL A 127 30.25 -27.51 0.01
CA VAL A 127 30.08 -26.11 -0.39
C VAL A 127 31.40 -25.54 -0.90
N LEU A 128 31.43 -25.21 -2.18
CA LEU A 128 32.57 -24.59 -2.86
C LEU A 128 32.24 -23.12 -3.11
N SER A 129 33.02 -22.19 -2.59
CA SER A 129 32.71 -20.76 -2.71
C SER A 129 33.67 -20.05 -3.64
N VAL A 130 33.13 -19.24 -4.55
CA VAL A 130 33.91 -18.31 -5.39
C VAL A 130 33.58 -16.89 -4.95
N MET A 131 34.57 -16.16 -4.47
CA MET A 131 34.44 -14.75 -4.11
C MET A 131 35.14 -13.90 -5.16
N ALA A 132 34.39 -13.06 -5.88
CA ALA A 132 34.90 -12.21 -6.93
C ALA A 132 34.72 -10.72 -6.60
N GLY A 133 35.67 -9.88 -7.00
CA GLY A 133 35.58 -8.43 -6.85
C GLY A 133 36.46 -7.69 -7.85
N ARG A 134 36.20 -6.40 -8.10
CA ARG A 134 37.07 -5.61 -9.00
C ARG A 134 38.48 -5.44 -8.46
N SER A 135 38.60 -5.34 -7.13
CA SER A 135 39.84 -5.19 -6.37
C SER A 135 39.69 -5.85 -4.99
N LYS A 136 40.80 -5.95 -4.25
CA LYS A 136 40.85 -6.44 -2.87
C LYS A 136 39.82 -5.78 -1.95
N ASP A 137 39.57 -4.48 -2.10
CA ASP A 137 38.69 -3.70 -1.22
C ASP A 137 37.20 -4.10 -1.32
N LEU A 138 36.83 -4.90 -2.31
CA LEU A 138 35.49 -5.44 -2.50
C LEU A 138 35.36 -6.89 -2.02
N ILE A 139 36.46 -7.52 -1.58
CA ILE A 139 36.44 -8.85 -0.98
C ILE A 139 36.12 -8.68 0.51
N ILE A 140 34.85 -8.93 0.86
CA ILE A 140 34.33 -8.77 2.22
C ILE A 140 33.96 -10.12 2.85
N LEU A 141 34.02 -10.21 4.18
CA LEU A 141 33.58 -11.40 4.94
C LEU A 141 34.33 -12.70 4.59
N GLU A 142 35.56 -12.62 4.05
CA GLU A 142 36.37 -13.78 3.63
C GLU A 142 36.48 -14.84 4.73
N ASP A 143 36.86 -14.46 5.94
CA ASP A 143 37.07 -15.39 7.05
C ASP A 143 35.80 -16.20 7.36
N LYS A 144 34.63 -15.53 7.36
CA LYS A 144 33.33 -16.17 7.62
C LYS A 144 32.93 -17.11 6.48
N VAL A 145 33.24 -16.75 5.23
CA VAL A 145 32.99 -17.60 4.07
C VAL A 145 33.88 -18.84 4.10
N ARG A 146 35.18 -18.68 4.42
CA ARG A 146 36.13 -19.80 4.58
C ARG A 146 35.72 -20.75 5.69
N GLU A 147 35.28 -20.22 6.84
CA GLU A 147 34.77 -21.03 7.95
C GLU A 147 33.54 -21.87 7.56
N SER A 148 32.72 -21.35 6.64
CA SER A 148 31.45 -21.95 6.24
C SER A 148 31.51 -22.74 4.92
N SER A 149 32.68 -22.86 4.30
CA SER A 149 32.89 -23.54 3.00
C SER A 149 33.93 -24.65 3.10
N ASP A 150 33.83 -25.66 2.24
CA ASP A 150 34.86 -26.71 2.12
C ASP A 150 36.08 -26.22 1.35
N GLU A 151 35.86 -25.36 0.35
CA GLU A 151 36.93 -24.75 -0.45
C GLU A 151 36.50 -23.35 -0.89
N VAL A 152 37.45 -22.41 -0.97
CA VAL A 152 37.19 -21.03 -1.38
C VAL A 152 38.22 -20.56 -2.37
N ILE A 153 37.75 -20.13 -3.55
CA ILE A 153 38.54 -19.44 -4.58
C ILE A 153 38.25 -17.95 -4.49
N ILE A 154 39.31 -17.13 -4.48
CA ILE A 154 39.20 -15.67 -4.51
C ILE A 154 39.70 -15.18 -5.85
N MET A 155 38.91 -14.34 -6.50
CA MET A 155 39.23 -13.73 -7.79
C MET A 155 39.10 -12.22 -7.74
N THR A 156 40.08 -11.52 -8.32
CA THR A 156 40.00 -10.08 -8.55
C THR A 156 40.24 -9.72 -10.01
N ASP A 157 39.45 -8.80 -10.56
CA ASP A 157 39.56 -8.38 -11.96
C ASP A 157 40.96 -7.78 -12.25
N ASP A 158 41.47 -6.99 -11.31
CA ASP A 158 42.77 -6.33 -11.41
C ASP A 158 43.95 -7.23 -10.97
N GLY A 159 43.69 -8.36 -10.32
CA GLY A 159 44.70 -9.26 -9.75
C GLY A 159 45.32 -8.75 -8.45
N SER A 160 44.70 -7.77 -7.78
CA SER A 160 45.18 -7.20 -6.52
C SER A 160 45.15 -8.17 -5.34
N TYR A 161 44.33 -9.23 -5.40
CA TYR A 161 44.23 -10.25 -4.35
C TYR A 161 43.64 -11.56 -4.88
N GLY A 162 44.11 -12.69 -4.35
CA GLY A 162 43.76 -14.01 -4.87
C GLY A 162 44.29 -14.20 -6.30
N GLU A 163 43.46 -14.74 -7.18
CA GLU A 163 43.80 -14.93 -8.58
C GLU A 163 43.23 -13.83 -9.46
N LYS A 164 43.92 -13.49 -10.55
CA LYS A 164 43.40 -12.56 -11.53
C LYS A 164 42.32 -13.23 -12.40
N GLY A 165 41.10 -12.73 -12.37
CA GLY A 165 39.99 -13.28 -13.14
C GLY A 165 38.62 -12.81 -12.66
N VAL A 166 37.59 -13.29 -13.35
CA VAL A 166 36.18 -13.04 -13.01
C VAL A 166 35.55 -14.32 -12.47
N VAL A 167 34.39 -14.19 -11.80
CA VAL A 167 33.72 -15.30 -11.11
C VAL A 167 33.52 -16.55 -11.97
N THR A 168 33.30 -16.42 -13.27
CA THR A 168 33.06 -17.54 -14.19
C THR A 168 34.26 -18.47 -14.29
N VAL A 169 35.48 -17.92 -14.22
CA VAL A 169 36.72 -18.72 -14.21
C VAL A 169 36.78 -19.57 -12.95
N GLY A 170 36.36 -19.03 -11.81
CA GLY A 170 36.31 -19.76 -10.54
C GLY A 170 35.27 -20.89 -10.57
N ILE A 171 34.11 -20.63 -11.19
CA ILE A 171 33.09 -21.66 -11.41
C ILE A 171 33.65 -22.77 -12.32
N GLU A 172 34.26 -22.43 -13.46
CA GLU A 172 34.84 -23.43 -14.37
C GLU A 172 35.89 -24.30 -13.67
N LYS A 173 36.76 -23.70 -12.84
CA LYS A 173 37.76 -24.46 -12.06
C LYS A 173 37.13 -25.51 -11.16
N PHE A 174 36.08 -25.18 -10.42
CA PHE A 174 35.41 -26.16 -9.57
C PHE A 174 34.70 -27.24 -10.36
N VAL A 175 34.10 -26.89 -11.49
CA VAL A 175 33.44 -27.87 -12.39
C VAL A 175 34.47 -28.80 -13.05
N GLU A 176 35.67 -28.33 -13.35
CA GLU A 176 36.78 -29.16 -13.84
C GLU A 176 37.39 -30.04 -12.74
N GLN A 177 37.38 -29.55 -11.50
CA GLN A 177 37.92 -30.26 -10.34
C GLN A 177 37.02 -31.43 -9.89
N GLU A 178 35.71 -31.22 -9.82
CA GLU A 178 34.76 -32.23 -9.35
C GLU A 178 33.33 -32.03 -9.88
N HIS A 179 32.48 -33.04 -9.67
CA HIS A 179 31.06 -32.96 -10.04
C HIS A 179 30.33 -31.91 -9.19
N VAL A 180 29.56 -31.04 -9.84
CA VAL A 180 28.77 -29.96 -9.22
C VAL A 180 27.30 -30.14 -9.57
N ASP A 181 26.44 -30.18 -8.55
CA ASP A 181 25.00 -30.42 -8.69
C ASP A 181 24.21 -29.12 -8.88
N LYS A 182 24.69 -28.00 -8.32
CA LYS A 182 23.97 -26.71 -8.37
C LYS A 182 24.90 -25.52 -8.18
N VAL A 183 24.59 -24.41 -8.85
CA VAL A 183 25.26 -23.12 -8.67
C VAL A 183 24.28 -22.11 -8.07
N PHE A 184 24.74 -21.36 -7.07
CA PHE A 184 24.08 -20.16 -6.56
C PHE A 184 24.94 -18.95 -6.91
N ALA A 185 24.41 -17.97 -7.64
CA ALA A 185 25.15 -16.79 -8.06
C ALA A 185 24.49 -15.50 -7.54
N ILE A 186 25.25 -14.70 -6.81
CA ILE A 186 24.74 -13.47 -6.18
C ILE A 186 25.75 -12.35 -6.34
N GLY A 187 25.34 -11.22 -6.92
CA GLY A 187 26.23 -10.09 -7.16
C GLY A 187 25.70 -9.15 -8.22
N PRO A 188 26.58 -8.41 -8.92
CA PRO A 188 26.18 -7.56 -10.03
C PRO A 188 25.36 -8.34 -11.08
N PRO A 189 24.28 -7.77 -11.66
CA PRO A 189 23.42 -8.51 -12.58
C PRO A 189 24.15 -9.10 -13.78
N ILE A 190 25.17 -8.38 -14.29
CA ILE A 190 26.02 -8.89 -15.38
C ILE A 190 26.83 -10.13 -14.96
N MET A 191 27.31 -10.15 -13.71
CA MET A 191 28.00 -11.31 -13.15
C MET A 191 27.04 -12.49 -13.08
N MET A 192 25.83 -12.29 -12.53
CA MET A 192 24.84 -13.36 -12.40
C MET A 192 24.43 -13.94 -13.76
N LYS A 193 24.25 -13.09 -14.79
CA LYS A 193 24.01 -13.53 -16.18
C LYS A 193 25.11 -14.47 -16.67
N PHE A 194 26.37 -14.08 -16.54
CA PHE A 194 27.49 -14.87 -17.03
C PHE A 194 27.77 -16.12 -16.16
N SER A 195 27.55 -16.06 -14.85
CA SER A 195 27.57 -17.25 -13.98
C SER A 195 26.54 -18.28 -14.42
N ASN A 196 25.31 -17.85 -14.71
CA ASN A 196 24.26 -18.73 -15.22
C ASN A 196 24.65 -19.33 -16.58
N LEU A 197 25.12 -18.52 -17.54
CA LEU A 197 25.57 -19.03 -18.85
C LEU A 197 26.71 -20.05 -18.73
N THR A 198 27.62 -19.82 -17.78
CA THR A 198 28.73 -20.75 -17.48
C THR A 198 28.19 -22.05 -16.91
N ALA A 199 27.28 -22.02 -15.93
CA ALA A 199 26.65 -23.22 -15.39
C ALA A 199 25.87 -24.00 -16.46
N GLN A 200 25.14 -23.30 -17.35
CA GLN A 200 24.40 -23.90 -18.46
C GLN A 200 25.29 -24.63 -19.47
N LYS A 201 26.48 -24.12 -19.77
CA LYS A 201 27.48 -24.81 -20.62
C LYS A 201 27.80 -26.23 -20.10
N HIS A 202 27.67 -26.43 -18.79
CA HIS A 202 27.92 -27.70 -18.12
C HIS A 202 26.63 -28.44 -17.71
N ASN A 203 25.44 -27.97 -18.14
CA ASN A 203 24.13 -28.50 -17.77
C ASN A 203 23.85 -28.48 -16.25
N ILE A 204 24.40 -27.49 -15.54
CA ILE A 204 24.21 -27.34 -14.10
C ILE A 204 23.13 -26.27 -13.85
N PRO A 205 22.11 -26.53 -13.02
CA PRO A 205 21.12 -25.53 -12.66
C PRO A 205 21.76 -24.38 -11.87
N CYS A 206 21.39 -23.13 -12.21
CA CYS A 206 21.89 -21.94 -11.56
C CYS A 206 20.76 -21.09 -11.01
N GLU A 207 20.76 -20.88 -9.68
CA GLU A 207 19.88 -19.91 -9.03
C GLU A 207 20.60 -18.57 -8.88
N VAL A 208 19.90 -17.49 -9.23
CA VAL A 208 20.38 -16.11 -9.12
C VAL A 208 19.50 -15.33 -8.15
N SER A 209 20.11 -14.49 -7.31
CA SER A 209 19.37 -13.64 -6.36
C SER A 209 19.23 -12.23 -6.93
N LEU A 210 18.02 -11.89 -7.38
CA LEU A 210 17.77 -10.64 -8.09
C LEU A 210 17.53 -9.48 -7.12
N ASN A 211 18.20 -8.36 -7.36
CA ASN A 211 17.95 -7.10 -6.68
C ASN A 211 17.38 -6.07 -7.68
N THR A 212 16.06 -5.88 -7.64
CA THR A 212 15.33 -4.93 -8.49
C THR A 212 14.84 -3.73 -7.68
N ILE A 213 14.42 -2.67 -8.36
CA ILE A 213 13.76 -1.51 -7.72
C ILE A 213 12.54 -1.98 -6.91
N MET A 214 12.45 -1.60 -5.64
CA MET A 214 11.33 -1.91 -4.75
C MET A 214 10.83 -0.63 -4.08
N VAL A 215 9.52 -0.53 -3.86
CA VAL A 215 8.90 0.58 -3.11
C VAL A 215 8.36 0.06 -1.77
N ASP A 216 7.47 -0.93 -1.80
CA ASP A 216 6.87 -1.48 -0.57
C ASP A 216 7.60 -2.69 0.03
N GLY A 217 8.15 -3.57 -0.82
CA GLY A 217 8.71 -4.88 -0.46
C GLY A 217 7.70 -6.02 -0.28
N THR A 218 6.41 -5.76 -0.43
CA THR A 218 5.29 -6.69 -0.17
C THR A 218 4.50 -7.04 -1.44
N GLY A 219 4.87 -6.45 -2.59
CA GLY A 219 4.31 -6.75 -3.91
C GLY A 219 3.13 -5.88 -4.29
N MET A 220 2.63 -5.02 -3.40
CA MET A 220 1.44 -4.20 -3.63
C MET A 220 1.62 -3.13 -4.71
N CYS A 221 2.83 -2.65 -4.93
CA CYS A 221 3.19 -1.64 -5.92
C CYS A 221 3.44 -2.28 -7.30
N GLY A 222 4.09 -3.45 -7.34
CA GLY A 222 4.53 -4.05 -8.61
C GLY A 222 5.73 -3.37 -9.28
N ALA A 223 6.47 -2.53 -8.55
CA ALA A 223 7.69 -1.89 -9.06
C ALA A 223 8.80 -2.91 -9.39
N CYS A 224 8.95 -3.92 -8.53
CA CYS A 224 9.97 -4.97 -8.62
C CYS A 224 9.70 -6.04 -9.69
N ARG A 225 8.73 -5.81 -10.57
CA ARG A 225 8.31 -6.83 -11.53
C ARG A 225 9.35 -7.06 -12.62
N LEU A 226 9.46 -8.32 -13.03
CA LEU A 226 10.29 -8.77 -14.16
C LEU A 226 9.61 -9.91 -14.91
N THR A 227 9.91 -10.05 -16.20
CA THR A 227 9.60 -11.25 -16.97
C THR A 227 10.52 -12.40 -16.57
N ILE A 228 9.95 -13.47 -16.02
CA ILE A 228 10.65 -14.71 -15.65
C ILE A 228 9.86 -15.90 -16.17
N GLY A 229 10.46 -16.67 -17.08
CA GLY A 229 9.82 -17.83 -17.72
C GLY A 229 8.59 -17.44 -18.55
N GLY A 230 8.65 -16.27 -19.21
CA GLY A 230 7.56 -15.72 -20.01
C GLY A 230 6.37 -15.18 -19.21
N LYS A 231 6.52 -15.01 -17.90
CA LYS A 231 5.47 -14.47 -17.01
C LYS A 231 6.03 -13.35 -16.16
N THR A 232 5.21 -12.32 -15.93
CA THR A 232 5.53 -11.28 -14.95
C THR A 232 5.54 -11.88 -13.54
N LYS A 233 6.67 -11.73 -12.85
CA LYS A 233 6.92 -12.14 -11.46
C LYS A 233 7.33 -10.93 -10.63
N PHE A 234 7.03 -10.97 -9.34
CA PHE A 234 7.33 -9.90 -8.38
C PHE A 234 8.51 -10.33 -7.52
N VAL A 235 9.70 -9.75 -7.73
CA VAL A 235 10.93 -10.18 -7.04
C VAL A 235 10.79 -10.15 -5.51
N CYS A 236 10.04 -9.20 -4.94
CA CYS A 236 9.91 -9.06 -3.49
C CYS A 236 9.04 -10.13 -2.79
N ILE A 237 8.15 -10.83 -3.51
CA ILE A 237 7.26 -11.86 -2.95
C ILE A 237 7.35 -13.22 -3.64
N ASP A 238 7.80 -13.27 -4.89
CA ASP A 238 8.07 -14.50 -5.61
C ASP A 238 9.55 -14.93 -5.45
N GLY A 239 10.47 -13.97 -5.28
CA GLY A 239 11.91 -14.17 -5.17
C GLY A 239 12.46 -13.92 -3.75
N PRO A 240 13.71 -13.46 -3.57
CA PRO A 240 14.58 -12.89 -4.61
C PRO A 240 15.32 -13.91 -5.47
N GLU A 241 15.36 -15.19 -5.07
CA GLU A 241 16.00 -16.25 -5.85
C GLU A 241 15.11 -16.76 -7.00
N PHE A 242 15.69 -16.83 -8.20
CA PHE A 242 15.07 -17.38 -9.40
C PHE A 242 16.04 -18.24 -10.20
N ASP A 243 15.51 -19.11 -11.05
CA ASP A 243 16.32 -19.79 -12.07
C ASP A 243 16.85 -18.77 -13.08
N GLY A 244 18.19 -18.64 -13.16
CA GLY A 244 18.87 -17.69 -14.03
C GLY A 244 18.61 -17.93 -15.52
N ALA A 245 18.20 -19.14 -15.91
CA ALA A 245 17.82 -19.49 -17.27
C ALA A 245 16.51 -18.85 -17.71
N LEU A 246 15.63 -18.54 -16.74
CA LEU A 246 14.29 -18.03 -17.01
C LEU A 246 14.21 -16.51 -16.97
N VAL A 247 15.26 -15.83 -16.50
CA VAL A 247 15.30 -14.37 -16.34
C VAL A 247 15.46 -13.68 -17.70
N ASP A 248 14.58 -12.71 -17.99
CA ASP A 248 14.82 -11.75 -19.07
C ASP A 248 15.86 -10.71 -18.62
N TRP A 249 17.12 -11.03 -18.89
CA TRP A 249 18.25 -10.19 -18.49
C TRP A 249 18.24 -8.82 -19.18
N ASP A 250 17.78 -8.73 -20.42
CA ASP A 250 17.80 -7.48 -21.18
C ASP A 250 16.72 -6.51 -20.66
N GLU A 251 15.54 -7.03 -20.33
CA GLU A 251 14.51 -6.28 -19.59
C GLU A 251 15.04 -5.80 -18.24
N MET A 252 15.69 -6.68 -17.47
CA MET A 252 16.25 -6.35 -16.16
C MET A 252 17.27 -5.21 -16.23
N PHE A 253 18.23 -5.26 -17.17
CA PHE A 253 19.25 -4.22 -17.32
C PHE A 253 18.64 -2.87 -17.68
N LYS A 254 17.64 -2.84 -18.57
CA LYS A 254 16.94 -1.61 -18.93
C LYS A 254 16.22 -1.01 -17.73
N ARG A 255 15.42 -1.82 -17.03
CA ARG A 255 14.66 -1.37 -15.85
C ARG A 255 15.55 -0.88 -14.71
N MET A 256 16.72 -1.49 -14.47
CA MET A 256 17.63 -1.01 -13.43
C MET A 256 18.21 0.38 -13.70
N ASN A 257 18.22 0.85 -14.95
CA ASN A 257 18.68 2.19 -15.29
C ASN A 257 17.56 3.25 -15.23
N THR A 258 16.34 2.89 -14.83
CA THR A 258 15.15 3.78 -14.89
C THR A 258 15.34 5.13 -14.21
N PHE A 259 16.05 5.18 -13.07
CA PHE A 259 16.19 6.39 -12.24
C PHE A 259 17.64 6.86 -12.10
N LYS A 260 18.54 6.39 -12.98
CA LYS A 260 19.98 6.66 -12.84
C LYS A 260 20.31 8.14 -13.00
N ARG A 261 19.54 8.87 -13.79
CA ARG A 261 19.71 10.31 -13.98
C ARG A 261 19.26 11.08 -12.75
N GLU A 262 18.07 10.75 -12.26
CA GLU A 262 17.46 11.33 -11.07
C GLU A 262 18.36 11.11 -9.83
N GLU A 263 18.96 9.92 -9.71
CA GLU A 263 19.93 9.62 -8.64
C GLU A 263 21.18 10.52 -8.72
N GLN A 264 21.69 10.81 -9.91
CA GLN A 264 22.86 11.69 -10.10
C GLN A 264 22.54 13.15 -9.75
N GLU A 265 21.35 13.64 -10.13
CA GLU A 265 20.89 14.99 -9.82
C GLU A 265 20.72 15.18 -8.31
N GLU A 266 20.06 14.22 -7.64
CA GLU A 266 19.85 14.27 -6.18
C GLU A 266 21.14 14.13 -5.37
N LEU A 267 22.10 13.33 -5.85
CA LEU A 267 23.43 13.26 -5.25
C LEU A 267 24.16 14.61 -5.30
N ALA A 268 24.03 15.35 -6.41
CA ALA A 268 24.60 16.69 -6.55
C ALA A 268 23.91 17.70 -5.63
N HIS A 269 22.56 17.68 -5.57
CA HIS A 269 21.79 18.53 -4.66
C HIS A 269 22.13 18.26 -3.18
N TYR A 270 22.31 16.99 -2.81
CA TYR A 270 22.69 16.62 -1.44
C TYR A 270 24.09 17.11 -1.06
N GLU A 271 25.05 17.02 -1.99
CA GLU A 271 26.41 17.56 -1.78
C GLU A 271 26.40 19.09 -1.65
N GLU A 272 25.55 19.78 -2.42
CA GLU A 272 25.32 21.24 -2.31
C GLU A 272 24.60 21.62 -1.00
N HIS A 273 23.63 20.80 -0.56
CA HIS A 273 22.90 21.00 0.70
C HIS A 273 23.79 20.82 1.93
N LEU A 274 24.66 19.79 1.94
CA LEU A 274 25.67 19.61 2.99
C LEU A 274 26.61 20.82 3.11
N ALA A 275 26.81 21.57 2.02
CA ALA A 275 27.60 22.79 2.01
C ALA A 275 26.87 24.05 2.52
N THR A 276 25.54 24.02 2.69
CA THR A 276 24.71 25.21 2.95
C THR A 276 23.90 25.20 4.27
N LEU A 277 24.07 24.20 5.13
CA LEU A 277 23.28 24.09 6.36
C LEU A 277 23.69 25.09 7.48
N ALA A 278 23.06 26.27 7.47
CA ALA A 278 22.77 27.07 8.67
C ALA A 278 21.45 27.86 8.48
N ASN A 279 20.49 27.57 9.37
CA ASN A 279 19.21 28.26 9.64
C ASN A 279 18.00 27.91 8.77
N GLU A 280 16.94 27.38 9.42
CA GLU A 280 15.60 28.01 9.42
C GLU A 280 14.67 27.38 10.49
N PRO A 281 13.75 28.16 11.11
CA PRO A 281 12.84 27.67 12.15
C PRO A 281 11.45 27.26 11.60
N ALA A 282 10.78 26.40 12.37
CA ALA A 282 9.46 25.85 12.07
C ALA A 282 8.30 26.83 12.37
N ASN A 283 7.30 26.86 11.49
CA ASN A 283 6.10 27.69 11.59
C ASN A 283 5.01 27.10 12.50
N ALA A 284 4.27 28.02 13.13
CA ALA A 284 3.23 27.81 14.13
C ALA A 284 1.86 27.37 13.54
N PRO A 285 0.98 26.75 14.35
CA PRO A 285 -0.37 26.38 13.93
C PRO A 285 -1.32 27.58 13.93
N THR A 286 -2.24 27.61 12.96
CA THR A 286 -3.36 28.56 12.87
C THR A 286 -4.61 27.93 13.49
N THR A 287 -5.23 28.63 14.44
CA THR A 287 -6.54 28.31 15.01
C THR A 287 -7.60 29.19 14.37
N SER A 288 -8.68 28.61 13.87
CA SER A 288 -9.88 29.35 13.45
C SER A 288 -10.88 29.44 14.59
N ASP A 289 -11.33 30.65 14.92
CA ASP A 289 -12.44 30.91 15.82
C ASP A 289 -13.77 30.56 15.13
N VAL A 290 -14.22 29.31 15.26
CA VAL A 290 -15.60 28.92 14.95
C VAL A 290 -16.39 28.93 16.25
N THR A 291 -17.09 30.03 16.52
CA THR A 291 -18.02 30.11 17.64
C THR A 291 -19.37 29.47 17.27
N MET A 292 -19.96 28.77 18.24
CA MET A 292 -21.33 28.26 18.13
C MET A 292 -22.33 29.39 18.40
N ASP A 293 -23.42 29.43 17.64
CA ASP A 293 -24.51 30.40 17.84
C ASP A 293 -25.48 29.95 18.96
N GLU A 294 -25.42 28.68 19.34
CA GLU A 294 -26.19 28.05 20.43
C GLU A 294 -25.25 27.28 21.37
N ASP A 295 -25.60 27.17 22.66
CA ASP A 295 -24.84 26.35 23.59
C ASP A 295 -24.91 24.85 23.22
N PRO A 296 -23.81 24.08 23.35
CA PRO A 296 -23.84 22.64 23.11
C PRO A 296 -24.83 21.93 24.04
N THR A 297 -25.70 21.07 23.48
CA THR A 297 -26.56 20.22 24.29
C THR A 297 -25.76 19.14 25.05
N ASN A 298 -26.21 18.84 26.27
CA ASN A 298 -25.69 17.73 27.11
C ASN A 298 -26.51 16.44 26.96
N ASP A 299 -27.37 16.34 25.93
CA ASP A 299 -28.21 15.17 25.67
C ASP A 299 -27.37 13.87 25.56
N THR A 300 -27.88 12.79 26.16
CA THR A 300 -27.29 11.46 26.04
C THR A 300 -27.52 10.87 24.64
N ILE A 301 -26.77 9.84 24.27
CA ILE A 301 -26.90 9.24 22.93
C ILE A 301 -28.29 8.64 22.72
N GLU A 302 -28.94 8.13 23.77
CA GLU A 302 -30.31 7.61 23.75
C GLU A 302 -31.30 8.71 23.37
N VAL A 303 -31.19 9.90 23.98
CA VAL A 303 -32.05 11.06 23.68
C VAL A 303 -31.78 11.61 22.27
N LEU A 304 -30.52 11.65 21.86
CA LEU A 304 -30.13 12.15 20.53
C LEU A 304 -30.59 11.26 19.38
N THR A 305 -30.76 9.96 19.63
CA THR A 305 -31.14 8.98 18.62
C THR A 305 -32.62 8.61 18.64
N ASP A 306 -33.32 8.89 19.74
CA ASP A 306 -34.76 8.69 19.85
C ASP A 306 -35.53 9.56 18.84
N ARG A 307 -36.42 8.92 18.08
CA ARG A 307 -37.28 9.62 17.12
C ARG A 307 -38.38 10.40 17.83
N ASP A 308 -38.80 9.96 19.01
CA ASP A 308 -39.91 10.52 19.77
C ASP A 308 -39.49 11.48 20.88
N ALA A 309 -38.19 11.82 20.94
CA ALA A 309 -37.67 12.92 21.73
C ALA A 309 -38.40 14.23 21.40
N GLU A 310 -38.65 15.05 22.42
CA GLU A 310 -39.51 16.24 22.33
C GLU A 310 -39.01 17.25 21.30
N TRP A 311 -37.70 17.54 21.29
CA TRP A 311 -37.08 18.44 20.32
C TRP A 311 -37.31 17.98 18.86
N ARG A 312 -37.31 16.68 18.62
CA ARG A 312 -37.44 16.10 17.27
C ARG A 312 -38.89 16.05 16.82
N LYS A 313 -39.83 15.85 17.75
CA LYS A 313 -41.28 16.04 17.51
C LYS A 313 -41.57 17.49 17.10
N GLN A 314 -41.01 18.46 17.82
CA GLN A 314 -41.17 19.88 17.53
C GLN A 314 -40.65 20.25 16.13
N LEU A 315 -39.47 19.76 15.73
CA LEU A 315 -38.95 19.94 14.37
C LEU A 315 -39.85 19.34 13.29
N ARG A 316 -40.47 18.18 13.53
CA ARG A 316 -41.42 17.60 12.57
C ARG A 316 -42.69 18.44 12.44
N THR A 317 -43.17 19.02 13.53
CA THR A 317 -44.36 19.89 13.50
C THR A 317 -44.10 21.27 12.92
N SER A 318 -42.86 21.78 13.00
CA SER A 318 -42.52 23.13 12.55
C SER A 318 -42.49 23.31 11.03
N MET A 319 -42.33 22.22 10.25
CA MET A 319 -42.30 22.28 8.79
C MET A 319 -42.93 21.03 8.15
N LYS A 320 -43.91 21.26 7.27
CA LYS A 320 -44.68 20.20 6.60
C LYS A 320 -43.83 19.48 5.54
N PRO A 321 -44.09 18.20 5.23
CA PRO A 321 -43.35 17.45 4.20
C PRO A 321 -43.32 18.12 2.81
N LYS A 322 -44.40 18.80 2.43
CA LYS A 322 -44.49 19.54 1.15
C LYS A 322 -43.54 20.74 1.10
N GLU A 323 -43.30 21.40 2.23
CA GLU A 323 -42.36 22.51 2.34
C GLU A 323 -40.91 21.99 2.28
N ARG A 324 -40.64 20.87 2.95
CA ARG A 324 -39.32 20.20 2.94
C ARG A 324 -38.91 19.73 1.55
N THR A 325 -39.86 19.18 0.78
CA THR A 325 -39.63 18.70 -0.60
C THR A 325 -39.47 19.83 -1.61
N ALA A 326 -39.99 21.03 -1.33
CA ALA A 326 -39.82 22.20 -2.19
C ALA A 326 -38.41 22.82 -2.09
N ILE A 327 -37.64 22.50 -1.04
CA ILE A 327 -36.27 22.98 -0.88
C ILE A 327 -35.36 22.27 -1.89
N LYS A 328 -34.69 23.06 -2.73
CA LYS A 328 -33.73 22.56 -3.72
C LYS A 328 -32.53 21.92 -3.03
N ARG A 329 -32.00 20.86 -3.62
CA ARG A 329 -30.74 20.23 -3.17
C ARG A 329 -29.60 21.25 -3.22
N VAL A 330 -28.88 21.37 -2.11
CA VAL A 330 -27.66 22.17 -2.04
C VAL A 330 -26.57 21.53 -2.89
N VAL A 331 -25.87 22.38 -3.64
CA VAL A 331 -24.71 21.99 -4.45
C VAL A 331 -23.45 22.19 -3.61
N MET A 332 -22.56 21.19 -3.60
CA MET A 332 -21.26 21.29 -2.93
C MET A 332 -20.43 22.39 -3.60
N PRO A 333 -19.92 23.37 -2.84
CA PRO A 333 -18.92 24.28 -3.37
C PRO A 333 -17.64 23.52 -3.76
N GLU A 334 -17.09 23.86 -4.91
CA GLU A 334 -15.90 23.22 -5.48
C GLU A 334 -14.87 24.29 -5.85
N LEU A 335 -13.58 23.92 -5.80
CA LEU A 335 -12.52 24.73 -6.41
C LEU A 335 -12.73 24.84 -7.92
N ASP A 336 -12.28 25.96 -8.49
CA ASP A 336 -12.31 26.20 -9.94
C ASP A 336 -11.56 25.07 -10.69
N PRO A 337 -12.13 24.48 -11.77
CA PRO A 337 -11.51 23.36 -12.48
C PRO A 337 -10.12 23.63 -13.05
N VAL A 338 -9.83 24.86 -13.50
CA VAL A 338 -8.53 25.21 -14.07
C VAL A 338 -7.49 25.33 -12.96
N TYR A 339 -7.84 25.99 -11.85
CA TYR A 339 -6.96 26.11 -10.68
C TYR A 339 -6.74 24.76 -9.99
N ARG A 340 -7.80 24.00 -9.69
CA ARG A 340 -7.68 22.75 -8.93
C ARG A 340 -6.86 21.68 -9.64
N ALA A 341 -6.74 21.78 -10.97
CA ALA A 341 -5.90 20.92 -11.78
C ALA A 341 -4.39 21.22 -11.62
N THR A 342 -3.98 22.30 -10.94
CA THR A 342 -2.58 22.66 -10.72
C THR A 342 -2.10 22.42 -9.28
N THR A 343 -2.99 22.02 -8.37
CA THR A 343 -2.69 21.81 -6.95
C THR A 343 -2.95 20.35 -6.57
N ARG A 344 -1.99 19.72 -5.88
CA ARG A 344 -2.04 18.30 -5.51
C ARG A 344 -2.72 18.05 -4.17
N THR A 345 -2.62 19.00 -3.25
CA THR A 345 -2.96 18.81 -1.83
C THR A 345 -4.26 19.47 -1.42
N GLU A 346 -4.78 20.40 -2.23
CA GLU A 346 -6.05 21.07 -1.93
C GLU A 346 -7.26 20.20 -2.30
N GLU A 347 -8.15 20.02 -1.33
CA GLU A 347 -9.38 19.27 -1.49
C GLU A 347 -10.30 19.99 -2.51
N VAL A 348 -10.76 19.27 -3.54
CA VAL A 348 -11.59 19.85 -4.60
C VAL A 348 -12.94 20.34 -4.06
N ASN A 349 -13.60 19.51 -3.26
CA ASN A 349 -14.83 19.87 -2.58
C ASN A 349 -14.46 20.65 -1.31
N ILE A 350 -14.89 21.91 -1.18
CA ILE A 350 -14.48 22.77 -0.05
C ILE A 350 -15.41 22.66 1.18
N GLY A 351 -16.50 21.90 1.08
CA GLY A 351 -17.44 21.67 2.18
C GLY A 351 -18.63 22.65 2.18
N LEU A 352 -19.65 22.33 2.98
CA LEU A 352 -20.84 23.19 3.13
C LEU A 352 -20.61 24.25 4.22
N THR A 353 -21.16 25.45 4.03
CA THR A 353 -21.30 26.40 5.14
C THR A 353 -22.38 25.93 6.13
N LYS A 354 -22.42 26.51 7.33
CA LYS A 354 -23.47 26.24 8.33
C LYS A 354 -24.88 26.40 7.73
N GLU A 355 -25.13 27.51 7.03
CA GLU A 355 -26.44 27.83 6.43
C GLU A 355 -26.82 26.83 5.34
N MET A 356 -25.84 26.44 4.52
CA MET A 356 -26.02 25.43 3.47
C MET A 356 -26.35 24.07 4.08
N ALA A 357 -25.61 23.64 5.10
CA ALA A 357 -25.84 22.37 5.79
C ALA A 357 -27.21 22.33 6.48
N MET A 358 -27.58 23.40 7.19
CA MET A 358 -28.91 23.51 7.81
C MET A 358 -30.03 23.52 6.77
N THR A 359 -29.83 24.18 5.63
CA THR A 359 -30.81 24.21 4.53
C THR A 359 -31.00 22.82 3.92
N GLU A 360 -29.90 22.11 3.64
CA GLU A 360 -29.97 20.74 3.13
C GLU A 360 -30.58 19.78 4.15
N ALA A 361 -30.26 19.93 5.45
CA ALA A 361 -30.81 19.10 6.51
C ALA A 361 -32.34 19.21 6.62
N LYS A 362 -32.91 20.40 6.38
CA LYS A 362 -34.37 20.62 6.35
C LYS A 362 -35.09 19.77 5.30
N ARG A 363 -34.42 19.34 4.23
CA ARG A 363 -34.99 18.46 3.19
C ARG A 363 -35.32 17.06 3.72
N CYS A 364 -34.67 16.62 4.79
CA CYS A 364 -34.93 15.31 5.40
C CYS A 364 -36.35 15.23 5.97
N LEU A 365 -37.10 14.18 5.61
CA LEU A 365 -38.48 13.98 6.05
C LEU A 365 -38.62 13.30 7.42
N ASP A 366 -37.52 12.91 8.06
CA ASP A 366 -37.53 12.16 9.32
C ASP A 366 -38.37 10.88 9.29
N CYS A 367 -38.15 10.09 8.23
CA CYS A 367 -38.91 8.89 7.93
C CYS A 367 -38.97 7.93 9.14
N ALA A 368 -40.18 7.41 9.44
CA ALA A 368 -40.36 6.43 10.51
C ALA A 368 -39.62 5.10 10.22
N LYS A 369 -39.55 4.72 8.94
CA LYS A 369 -38.74 3.59 8.44
C LYS A 369 -37.69 4.14 7.48
N PRO A 370 -36.50 4.50 7.97
CA PRO A 370 -35.51 5.20 7.17
C PRO A 370 -34.73 4.22 6.28
N THR A 371 -35.19 4.03 5.06
CA THR A 371 -34.54 3.17 4.05
C THR A 371 -33.12 3.64 3.69
N CYS A 372 -32.78 4.91 3.96
CA CYS A 372 -31.40 5.39 3.83
C CYS A 372 -30.43 4.71 4.82
N VAL A 373 -30.90 4.32 6.00
CA VAL A 373 -30.11 3.58 7.01
C VAL A 373 -29.85 2.16 6.51
N GLU A 374 -30.87 1.48 5.99
CA GLU A 374 -30.75 0.15 5.36
C GLU A 374 -29.81 0.16 4.15
N GLY A 375 -29.76 1.28 3.42
CA GLY A 375 -28.85 1.49 2.29
C GLY A 375 -27.40 1.78 2.69
N CYS A 376 -27.12 2.02 3.97
CA CYS A 376 -25.78 2.30 4.48
C CYS A 376 -25.14 1.00 5.00
N PRO A 377 -23.99 0.54 4.48
CA PRO A 377 -23.37 -0.71 4.91
C PRO A 377 -22.97 -0.77 6.40
N VAL A 378 -22.80 0.39 7.04
CA VAL A 378 -22.52 0.50 8.48
C VAL A 378 -23.73 1.01 9.28
N ASN A 379 -24.94 1.05 8.70
CA ASN A 379 -26.19 1.42 9.37
C ASN A 379 -26.10 2.73 10.18
N ILE A 380 -25.51 3.78 9.60
CA ILE A 380 -25.45 5.11 10.25
C ILE A 380 -26.85 5.56 10.61
N ASN A 381 -27.04 6.15 11.80
CA ASN A 381 -28.31 6.73 12.21
C ASN A 381 -28.58 8.08 11.50
N ILE A 382 -28.83 7.99 10.19
CA ILE A 382 -28.89 9.13 9.28
C ILE A 382 -29.91 10.19 9.71
N PRO A 383 -31.19 9.84 9.98
CA PRO A 383 -32.16 10.84 10.37
C PRO A 383 -31.75 11.60 11.64
N SER A 384 -31.14 10.94 12.61
CA SER A 384 -30.82 11.55 13.91
C SER A 384 -29.70 12.58 13.79
N PHE A 385 -28.61 12.29 13.08
CA PHE A 385 -27.55 13.30 12.89
C PHE A 385 -28.03 14.44 12.01
N VAL A 386 -28.80 14.16 10.94
CA VAL A 386 -29.33 15.19 10.04
C VAL A 386 -30.27 16.13 10.79
N LYS A 387 -31.11 15.61 11.71
CA LYS A 387 -31.99 16.46 12.52
C LYS A 387 -31.25 17.27 13.58
N ASN A 388 -30.13 16.78 14.08
CA ASN A 388 -29.24 17.60 14.91
C ASN A 388 -28.62 18.76 14.12
N ILE A 389 -28.24 18.55 12.85
CA ILE A 389 -27.81 19.65 11.96
C ILE A 389 -28.95 20.64 11.71
N GLU A 390 -30.18 20.17 11.46
CA GLU A 390 -31.34 21.04 11.21
C GLU A 390 -31.60 22.02 12.38
N ARG A 391 -31.37 21.59 13.62
CA ARG A 391 -31.51 22.43 14.83
C ARG A 391 -30.23 23.15 15.25
N GLY A 392 -29.17 23.18 14.44
CA GLY A 392 -27.92 23.89 14.77
C GLY A 392 -26.99 23.16 15.76
N GLN A 393 -27.35 21.96 16.22
CA GLN A 393 -26.60 21.19 17.22
C GLN A 393 -25.57 20.28 16.54
N PHE A 394 -24.55 20.87 15.93
CA PHE A 394 -23.58 20.16 15.07
C PHE A 394 -22.69 19.17 15.83
N LEU A 395 -22.24 19.50 17.04
CA LEU A 395 -21.48 18.58 17.89
C LEU A 395 -22.30 17.34 18.28
N ALA A 396 -23.60 17.52 18.55
CA ALA A 396 -24.49 16.40 18.79
C ALA A 396 -24.67 15.53 17.54
N ALA A 397 -24.71 16.14 16.34
CA ALA A 397 -24.71 15.38 15.08
C ALA A 397 -23.44 14.53 14.93
N ALA A 398 -22.26 15.10 15.23
CA ALA A 398 -21.00 14.37 15.21
C ALA A 398 -20.96 13.23 16.23
N LYS A 399 -21.45 13.46 17.46
CA LYS A 399 -21.61 12.44 18.51
C LYS A 399 -22.48 11.27 18.03
N VAL A 400 -23.59 11.56 17.34
CA VAL A 400 -24.47 10.52 16.73
C VAL A 400 -23.74 9.74 15.64
N LEU A 401 -22.94 10.39 14.79
CA LEU A 401 -22.15 9.73 13.75
C LEU A 401 -21.13 8.76 14.38
N LYS A 402 -20.33 9.22 15.34
CA LYS A 402 -19.28 8.44 16.03
C LYS A 402 -19.79 7.25 16.83
N ASN A 403 -21.06 7.29 17.23
CA ASN A 403 -21.71 6.13 17.84
C ASN A 403 -21.80 4.95 16.87
N THR A 404 -21.92 5.20 15.57
CA THR A 404 -22.15 4.16 14.54
C THR A 404 -21.00 3.99 13.55
N SER A 405 -20.19 5.02 13.30
CA SER A 405 -19.09 5.00 12.34
C SER A 405 -17.78 5.32 13.05
N ALA A 406 -16.74 4.55 12.74
CA ALA A 406 -15.38 4.81 13.21
C ALA A 406 -14.66 5.89 12.40
N LEU A 407 -15.12 6.18 11.16
CA LEU A 407 -14.43 7.08 10.22
C LEU A 407 -15.44 8.01 9.48
N PRO A 408 -16.29 8.78 10.18
CA PRO A 408 -17.34 9.58 9.54
C PRO A 408 -16.77 10.64 8.58
N ALA A 409 -15.65 11.29 8.93
CA ALA A 409 -15.02 12.30 8.07
C ALA A 409 -14.50 11.72 6.74
N VAL A 410 -14.14 10.43 6.74
CA VAL A 410 -13.71 9.69 5.55
C VAL A 410 -14.93 9.28 4.72
N CYS A 411 -15.95 8.70 5.36
CA CYS A 411 -17.14 8.18 4.70
C CYS A 411 -17.88 9.25 3.90
N GLY A 412 -18.06 10.44 4.48
CA GLY A 412 -18.71 11.57 3.80
C GLY A 412 -18.01 12.01 2.51
N ARG A 413 -16.71 11.72 2.35
CA ARG A 413 -15.89 12.08 1.18
C ARG A 413 -15.85 11.02 0.10
N VAL A 414 -15.69 9.75 0.49
CA VAL A 414 -15.30 8.68 -0.46
C VAL A 414 -16.41 7.67 -0.76
N CYS A 415 -17.53 7.68 -0.02
CA CYS A 415 -18.63 6.76 -0.30
C CYS A 415 -19.26 7.04 -1.67
N PRO A 416 -19.61 6.01 -2.47
CA PRO A 416 -20.46 6.20 -3.64
C PRO A 416 -21.93 6.28 -3.18
N GLN A 417 -22.33 7.44 -2.65
CA GLN A 417 -23.65 7.63 -2.04
C GLN A 417 -24.79 7.32 -3.02
N GLU A 418 -24.57 7.58 -4.31
CA GLU A 418 -25.49 7.31 -5.42
C GLU A 418 -25.83 5.82 -5.61
N LYS A 419 -25.02 4.92 -5.02
CA LYS A 419 -25.25 3.47 -5.00
C LYS A 419 -25.63 2.95 -3.61
N GLN A 420 -25.77 3.83 -2.61
CA GLN A 420 -25.89 3.47 -1.18
C GLN A 420 -27.01 4.24 -0.49
N CYS A 421 -26.71 5.00 0.58
CA CYS A 421 -27.69 5.68 1.41
C CYS A 421 -28.59 6.65 0.61
N GLU A 422 -28.02 7.41 -0.32
CA GLU A 422 -28.78 8.35 -1.16
C GLU A 422 -29.63 7.62 -2.19
N SER A 423 -29.16 6.48 -2.72
CA SER A 423 -29.91 5.62 -3.66
C SER A 423 -31.21 5.04 -3.06
N LYS A 424 -31.29 4.97 -1.73
CA LYS A 424 -32.46 4.48 -0.99
C LYS A 424 -33.30 5.60 -0.39
N CYS A 425 -32.97 6.87 -0.64
CA CYS A 425 -33.72 8.00 -0.12
C CYS A 425 -35.13 8.06 -0.72
N ILE A 426 -36.15 8.35 0.11
CA ILE A 426 -37.55 8.45 -0.33
C ILE A 426 -37.78 9.55 -1.38
N HIS A 427 -36.92 10.58 -1.41
CA HIS A 427 -36.94 11.64 -2.42
C HIS A 427 -36.88 11.10 -3.85
N LEU A 428 -36.09 10.04 -4.09
CA LEU A 428 -35.99 9.44 -5.42
C LEU A 428 -37.30 8.80 -5.86
N LYS A 429 -38.11 8.26 -4.93
CA LYS A 429 -39.46 7.75 -5.26
C LYS A 429 -40.45 8.86 -5.60
N MET A 430 -40.15 10.10 -5.18
CA MET A 430 -40.92 11.30 -5.51
C MET A 430 -40.38 11.99 -6.77
N ASN A 431 -39.43 11.38 -7.48
CA ASN A 431 -38.75 11.94 -8.65
C ASN A 431 -37.99 13.25 -8.35
N GLU A 432 -37.50 13.39 -7.11
CA GLU A 432 -36.69 14.52 -6.63
C GLU A 432 -35.28 14.04 -6.24
N PRO A 433 -34.25 14.90 -6.29
CA PRO A 433 -32.90 14.53 -5.85
C PRO A 433 -32.88 14.09 -4.39
N ALA A 434 -32.11 13.06 -4.07
CA ALA A 434 -31.89 12.61 -2.70
C ALA A 434 -31.40 13.76 -1.78
N VAL A 435 -31.63 13.60 -0.47
CA VAL A 435 -30.93 14.42 0.54
C VAL A 435 -29.43 14.13 0.41
N ALA A 436 -28.59 15.16 0.41
CA ALA A 436 -27.14 15.04 0.31
C ALA A 436 -26.51 14.55 1.62
N ILE A 437 -26.79 13.28 1.97
CA ILE A 437 -26.40 12.65 3.22
C ILE A 437 -24.89 12.68 3.40
N GLY A 438 -24.12 12.38 2.34
CA GLY A 438 -22.65 12.38 2.43
C GLY A 438 -22.07 13.77 2.74
N TYR A 439 -22.67 14.83 2.17
CA TYR A 439 -22.24 16.21 2.43
C TYR A 439 -22.55 16.65 3.87
N LEU A 440 -23.71 16.23 4.40
CA LEU A 440 -24.09 16.49 5.78
C LEU A 440 -23.24 15.70 6.79
N GLU A 441 -22.90 14.45 6.46
CA GLU A 441 -21.99 13.62 7.26
C GLU A 441 -20.61 14.27 7.34
N ARG A 442 -20.06 14.68 6.18
CA ARG A 442 -18.80 15.41 6.10
C ARG A 442 -18.85 16.69 6.93
N PHE A 443 -19.89 17.51 6.77
CA PHE A 443 -20.02 18.78 7.48
C PHE A 443 -19.99 18.58 9.01
N ALA A 444 -20.76 17.63 9.54
CA ALA A 444 -20.79 17.38 10.98
C ALA A 444 -19.42 16.92 11.51
N ALA A 445 -18.73 16.04 10.78
CA ALA A 445 -17.42 15.55 11.18
C ALA A 445 -16.32 16.64 11.08
N ASP A 446 -16.33 17.44 10.01
CA ASP A 446 -15.39 18.55 9.81
C ASP A 446 -15.60 19.62 10.90
N PHE A 447 -16.86 19.98 11.20
CA PHE A 447 -17.20 20.97 12.23
C PHE A 447 -16.70 20.56 13.62
N GLU A 448 -16.90 19.30 14.02
CA GLU A 448 -16.43 18.81 15.32
C GLU A 448 -14.90 18.92 15.42
N ARG A 449 -14.18 18.47 14.39
CA ARG A 449 -12.72 18.57 14.34
C ARG A 449 -12.24 20.01 14.43
N GLU A 450 -12.83 20.92 13.66
CA GLU A 450 -12.41 22.33 13.59
C GLU A 450 -12.79 23.13 14.84
N SER A 451 -13.84 22.71 15.55
CA SER A 451 -14.22 23.31 16.83
C SER A 451 -13.28 22.96 17.99
N GLY A 452 -12.42 21.94 17.82
CA GLY A 452 -11.57 21.39 18.89
C GLY A 452 -12.33 20.57 19.95
N ASN A 453 -13.68 20.53 19.90
CA ASN A 453 -14.53 19.82 20.85
C ASN A 453 -14.80 18.38 20.42
N ILE A 454 -13.73 17.61 20.23
CA ILE A 454 -13.82 16.20 19.82
C ILE A 454 -14.41 15.37 20.96
N SER A 455 -15.58 14.79 20.72
CA SER A 455 -16.17 13.80 21.62
C SER A 455 -15.60 12.42 21.33
N LEU A 456 -15.11 11.74 22.38
CA LEU A 456 -14.78 10.32 22.32
C LEU A 456 -15.99 9.51 22.80
N PRO A 457 -16.34 8.40 22.11
CA PRO A 457 -17.36 7.49 22.60
C PRO A 457 -17.03 6.91 23.98
N GLU A 458 -18.06 6.53 24.74
CA GLU A 458 -17.86 5.80 25.99
C GLU A 458 -17.23 4.42 25.73
N ILE A 459 -16.30 4.03 26.61
CA ILE A 459 -15.58 2.77 26.54
C ILE A 459 -16.02 1.92 27.74
N ALA A 460 -16.42 0.67 27.46
CA ALA A 460 -16.77 -0.28 28.51
C ALA A 460 -15.54 -0.63 29.37
N PRO A 461 -15.73 -1.08 30.63
CA PRO A 461 -14.63 -1.52 31.48
C PRO A 461 -13.75 -2.57 30.81
N ALA A 462 -12.45 -2.51 31.06
CA ALA A 462 -11.50 -3.45 30.50
C ALA A 462 -11.86 -4.91 30.85
N ASN A 463 -11.96 -5.76 29.83
CA ASN A 463 -12.29 -7.18 29.99
C ASN A 463 -11.05 -8.09 30.09
N GLY A 464 -9.85 -7.53 29.89
CA GLY A 464 -8.57 -8.25 29.99
C GLY A 464 -8.24 -9.15 28.78
N ILE A 465 -9.04 -9.09 27.72
CA ILE A 465 -8.88 -9.94 26.53
C ILE A 465 -8.15 -9.17 25.42
N LYS A 466 -7.07 -9.77 24.90
CA LYS A 466 -6.26 -9.21 23.80
C LYS A 466 -6.78 -9.62 22.43
N ILE A 467 -6.85 -8.65 21.51
CA ILE A 467 -7.30 -8.82 20.12
C ILE A 467 -6.27 -8.28 19.15
N ALA A 468 -5.93 -9.08 18.13
CA ALA A 468 -5.01 -8.70 17.07
C ALA A 468 -5.79 -8.31 15.80
N VAL A 469 -5.37 -7.23 15.15
CA VAL A 469 -5.94 -6.72 13.91
C VAL A 469 -4.82 -6.66 12.87
N VAL A 470 -4.95 -7.42 11.79
CA VAL A 470 -3.96 -7.50 10.72
C VAL A 470 -4.36 -6.54 9.60
N GLY A 471 -3.64 -5.42 9.49
CA GLY A 471 -3.86 -4.36 8.51
C GLY A 471 -4.65 -3.18 9.08
N SER A 472 -4.19 -1.97 8.76
CA SER A 472 -4.77 -0.70 9.24
C SER A 472 -5.69 0.00 8.22
N GLY A 473 -6.20 -0.75 7.23
CA GLY A 473 -7.19 -0.23 6.30
C GLY A 473 -8.55 0.04 6.95
N PRO A 474 -9.54 0.53 6.17
CA PRO A 474 -10.87 0.87 6.70
C PRO A 474 -11.57 -0.25 7.48
N ALA A 475 -11.42 -1.51 7.03
CA ALA A 475 -11.95 -2.67 7.74
C ALA A 475 -11.31 -2.86 9.12
N GLY A 476 -9.98 -2.80 9.19
CA GLY A 476 -9.21 -2.97 10.43
C GLY A 476 -9.47 -1.84 11.42
N LEU A 477 -9.47 -0.58 10.97
CA LEU A 477 -9.78 0.57 11.82
C LEU A 477 -11.21 0.53 12.35
N SER A 478 -12.18 0.14 11.51
CA SER A 478 -13.57 0.01 11.93
C SER A 478 -13.78 -1.15 12.91
N PHE A 479 -13.10 -2.28 12.70
CA PHE A 479 -13.11 -3.40 13.63
C PHE A 479 -12.48 -3.01 14.98
N ALA A 480 -11.30 -2.37 14.95
CA ALA A 480 -10.59 -1.94 16.14
C ALA A 480 -11.40 -0.93 16.95
N GLY A 481 -12.03 0.05 16.29
CA GLY A 481 -12.88 1.05 16.92
C GLY A 481 -14.12 0.47 17.60
N ASP A 482 -14.72 -0.59 17.07
CA ASP A 482 -15.86 -1.26 17.71
C ASP A 482 -15.43 -2.19 18.85
N MET A 483 -14.29 -2.87 18.71
CA MET A 483 -13.76 -3.75 19.77
C MET A 483 -13.24 -2.97 20.98
N VAL A 484 -12.52 -1.86 20.78
CA VAL A 484 -11.99 -1.07 21.90
C VAL A 484 -13.11 -0.48 22.77
N LYS A 485 -14.24 -0.05 22.15
CA LYS A 485 -15.44 0.42 22.86
C LYS A 485 -16.04 -0.63 23.80
N LYS A 486 -15.81 -1.91 23.53
CA LYS A 486 -16.28 -3.04 24.33
C LYS A 486 -15.29 -3.49 25.42
N GLY A 487 -14.20 -2.72 25.63
CA GLY A 487 -13.24 -2.96 26.71
C GLY A 487 -12.14 -3.99 26.38
N TYR A 488 -11.99 -4.37 25.10
CA TYR A 488 -10.90 -5.24 24.65
C TYR A 488 -9.58 -4.48 24.52
N ASP A 489 -8.45 -5.18 24.73
CA ASP A 489 -7.10 -4.66 24.50
C ASP A 489 -6.69 -4.94 23.03
N VAL A 490 -6.74 -3.91 22.18
CA VAL A 490 -6.70 -4.05 20.72
C VAL A 490 -5.36 -3.61 20.14
N TYR A 491 -4.70 -4.49 19.38
CA TYR A 491 -3.42 -4.23 18.71
C TYR A 491 -3.58 -4.35 17.19
N VAL A 492 -3.23 -3.29 16.47
CA VAL A 492 -3.28 -3.22 15.01
C VAL A 492 -1.85 -3.30 14.46
N PHE A 493 -1.60 -4.33 13.66
CA PHE A 493 -0.33 -4.56 12.98
C PHE A 493 -0.41 -4.11 11.53
N GLU A 494 0.44 -3.17 11.12
CA GLU A 494 0.50 -2.61 9.78
C GLU A 494 1.84 -2.91 9.12
N ALA A 495 1.80 -3.33 7.85
CA ALA A 495 2.98 -3.70 7.07
C ALA A 495 3.77 -2.48 6.60
N LEU A 496 3.09 -1.37 6.32
CA LEU A 496 3.70 -0.10 5.93
C LEU A 496 4.12 0.72 7.15
N HIS A 497 4.84 1.80 6.89
CA HIS A 497 5.29 2.78 7.88
C HIS A 497 4.20 3.81 8.24
N GLU A 498 3.05 3.78 7.57
CA GLU A 498 1.90 4.67 7.81
C GLU A 498 0.62 3.86 8.02
N ILE A 499 -0.22 4.32 8.95
CA ILE A 499 -1.52 3.73 9.29
C ILE A 499 -2.60 4.32 8.37
N GLY A 500 -3.53 3.48 7.90
CA GLY A 500 -4.72 3.90 7.13
C GLY A 500 -4.93 3.16 5.81
N GLY A 501 -3.94 2.37 5.37
CA GLY A 501 -4.01 1.61 4.13
C GLY A 501 -4.34 2.49 2.91
N VAL A 502 -5.34 2.08 2.12
CA VAL A 502 -5.71 2.79 0.87
C VAL A 502 -6.10 4.25 1.11
N LEU A 503 -6.51 4.62 2.33
CA LEU A 503 -6.85 5.99 2.70
C LEU A 503 -5.64 6.94 2.65
N LYS A 504 -4.42 6.40 2.79
CA LYS A 504 -3.16 7.14 2.74
C LYS A 504 -2.40 6.90 1.43
N TYR A 505 -2.17 5.65 1.06
CA TYR A 505 -1.33 5.34 -0.10
C TYR A 505 -2.07 5.43 -1.44
N GLY A 506 -3.41 5.30 -1.43
CA GLY A 506 -4.21 5.16 -2.64
C GLY A 506 -5.00 6.41 -2.99
N ILE A 507 -5.86 6.86 -2.06
CA ILE A 507 -6.73 8.01 -2.28
C ILE A 507 -5.91 9.31 -2.18
N PRO A 508 -5.85 10.15 -3.23
CA PRO A 508 -5.07 11.39 -3.20
C PRO A 508 -5.64 12.45 -2.25
N GLU A 509 -4.78 13.37 -1.80
CA GLU A 509 -5.14 14.44 -0.86
C GLU A 509 -6.25 15.38 -1.38
N PHE A 510 -6.30 15.64 -2.69
CA PHE A 510 -7.36 16.45 -3.29
C PHE A 510 -8.77 15.84 -3.18
N ARG A 511 -8.88 14.56 -2.77
CA ARG A 511 -10.15 13.89 -2.45
C ARG A 511 -10.29 13.55 -0.97
N LEU A 512 -9.21 13.08 -0.35
CA LEU A 512 -9.18 12.73 1.07
C LEU A 512 -7.89 13.26 1.69
N PRO A 513 -7.92 14.42 2.36
CA PRO A 513 -6.73 14.98 2.98
C PRO A 513 -6.17 14.07 4.07
N ASN A 514 -4.86 13.85 4.06
CA ASN A 514 -4.17 12.98 5.02
C ASN A 514 -4.43 13.38 6.48
N LYS A 515 -4.49 14.69 6.76
CA LYS A 515 -4.84 15.25 8.08
C LYS A 515 -6.19 14.78 8.64
N ILE A 516 -7.14 14.45 7.76
CA ILE A 516 -8.46 13.92 8.18
C ILE A 516 -8.28 12.51 8.74
N VAL A 517 -7.52 11.69 8.02
CA VAL A 517 -7.25 10.30 8.38
C VAL A 517 -6.44 10.25 9.69
N ASP A 518 -5.45 11.14 9.85
CA ASP A 518 -4.63 11.23 11.05
C ASP A 518 -5.45 11.50 12.31
N VAL A 519 -6.40 12.44 12.25
CA VAL A 519 -7.28 12.76 13.39
C VAL A 519 -8.10 11.53 13.80
N GLU A 520 -8.61 10.76 12.85
CA GLU A 520 -9.39 9.56 13.17
C GLU A 520 -8.53 8.45 13.78
N ILE A 521 -7.30 8.27 13.31
CA ILE A 521 -6.33 7.33 13.89
C ILE A 521 -5.92 7.77 15.30
N GLU A 522 -5.70 9.07 15.51
CA GLU A 522 -5.39 9.65 16.82
C GLU A 522 -6.56 9.45 17.80
N ASN A 523 -7.79 9.60 17.34
CA ASN A 523 -8.98 9.32 18.16
C ASN A 523 -9.02 7.85 18.59
N LEU A 524 -8.74 6.91 17.68
CA LEU A 524 -8.64 5.48 18.02
C LEU A 524 -7.51 5.20 19.02
N SER A 525 -6.38 5.90 18.87
CA SER A 525 -5.25 5.80 19.79
C SER A 525 -5.60 6.31 21.19
N LYS A 526 -6.31 7.46 21.26
CA LYS A 526 -6.85 8.02 22.52
C LYS A 526 -7.88 7.11 23.18
N MET A 527 -8.60 6.30 22.39
CA MET A 527 -9.51 5.28 22.90
C MET A 527 -8.78 4.03 23.43
N GLY A 528 -7.47 3.89 23.20
CA GLY A 528 -6.66 2.76 23.69
C GLY A 528 -6.30 1.73 22.62
N VAL A 529 -6.49 2.01 21.33
CA VAL A 529 -5.99 1.13 20.27
C VAL A 529 -4.48 1.29 20.12
N HIS A 530 -3.76 0.17 20.13
CA HIS A 530 -2.32 0.13 19.93
C HIS A 530 -1.98 -0.08 18.46
N PHE A 531 -1.21 0.82 17.85
CA PHE A 531 -0.75 0.70 16.47
C PHE A 531 0.73 0.30 16.43
N GLN A 532 1.06 -0.66 15.58
CA GLN A 532 2.44 -1.07 15.32
C GLN A 532 2.67 -1.18 13.81
N THR A 533 3.48 -0.25 13.28
CA THR A 533 3.90 -0.21 11.86
C THR A 533 5.05 -1.15 11.59
N ASP A 534 5.38 -1.33 10.31
CA ASP A 534 6.50 -2.14 9.82
C ASP A 534 6.47 -3.61 10.30
N VAL A 535 5.28 -4.13 10.57
CA VAL A 535 5.04 -5.52 10.97
C VAL A 535 4.19 -6.23 9.93
N ILE A 536 4.80 -7.19 9.24
CA ILE A 536 4.11 -8.04 8.27
C ILE A 536 3.71 -9.33 8.96
N VAL A 537 2.43 -9.45 9.30
CA VAL A 537 1.89 -10.72 9.80
C VAL A 537 2.02 -11.80 8.72
N GLY A 538 2.54 -12.97 9.11
CA GLY A 538 2.95 -14.06 8.22
C GLY A 538 4.42 -14.04 7.80
N LYS A 539 5.15 -12.96 8.07
CA LYS A 539 6.60 -12.84 7.81
C LYS A 539 7.36 -12.38 9.06
N THR A 540 7.10 -11.16 9.53
CA THR A 540 7.71 -10.56 10.74
C THR A 540 7.25 -11.28 12.01
N ILE A 541 5.95 -11.60 12.08
CA ILE A 541 5.32 -12.31 13.19
C ILE A 541 4.28 -13.28 12.64
N SER A 542 4.19 -14.49 13.17
CA SER A 542 3.18 -15.47 12.73
C SER A 542 1.90 -15.36 13.56
N ILE A 543 0.81 -15.93 13.07
CA ILE A 543 -0.45 -16.01 13.83
C ILE A 543 -0.26 -16.85 15.10
N GLU A 544 0.50 -17.94 15.00
CA GLU A 544 0.81 -18.82 16.12
C GLU A 544 1.57 -18.05 17.22
N THR A 545 2.50 -17.17 16.85
CA THR A 545 3.18 -16.30 17.81
C THR A 545 2.23 -15.32 18.50
N LEU A 546 1.22 -14.80 17.79
CA LEU A 546 0.19 -13.95 18.41
C LEU A 546 -0.65 -14.79 19.40
N GLU A 547 -1.04 -16.01 19.03
CA GLU A 547 -1.77 -16.90 19.94
C GLU A 547 -0.96 -17.22 21.21
N GLU A 548 0.33 -17.50 21.07
CA GLU A 548 1.28 -17.70 22.19
C GLU A 548 1.41 -16.45 23.08
N GLN A 549 1.29 -15.26 22.50
CA GLN A 549 1.29 -13.98 23.24
C GLN A 549 -0.05 -13.68 23.94
N GLY A 550 -1.02 -14.58 23.85
CA GLY A 550 -2.28 -14.52 24.58
C GLY A 550 -3.40 -13.80 23.83
N PHE A 551 -3.24 -13.51 22.54
CA PHE A 551 -4.33 -12.99 21.70
C PHE A 551 -5.44 -14.04 21.56
N LYS A 552 -6.67 -13.66 21.89
CA LYS A 552 -7.84 -14.57 21.90
C LYS A 552 -8.71 -14.47 20.66
N GLY A 553 -8.57 -13.39 19.91
CA GLY A 553 -9.26 -13.17 18.64
C GLY A 553 -8.38 -12.41 17.67
N ILE A 554 -8.48 -12.78 16.39
CA ILE A 554 -7.67 -12.19 15.32
C ILE A 554 -8.59 -11.76 14.19
N PHE A 555 -8.48 -10.50 13.77
CA PHE A 555 -9.17 -9.98 12.60
C PHE A 555 -8.20 -9.73 11.45
N VAL A 556 -8.48 -10.30 10.28
CA VAL A 556 -7.67 -10.11 9.06
C VAL A 556 -8.37 -9.12 8.13
N GLY A 557 -7.78 -7.93 8.04
CA GLY A 557 -8.22 -6.81 7.19
C GLY A 557 -7.15 -6.31 6.24
N SER A 558 -6.26 -7.20 5.77
CA SER A 558 -5.08 -6.87 4.94
C SER A 558 -5.38 -6.39 3.52
N GLY A 559 -6.65 -6.44 3.10
CA GLY A 559 -7.15 -5.90 1.84
C GLY A 559 -6.71 -6.67 0.58
N ALA A 560 -6.86 -6.02 -0.58
CA ALA A 560 -6.46 -6.54 -1.88
C ALA A 560 -5.42 -5.62 -2.52
N GLY A 561 -4.17 -5.72 -2.10
CA GLY A 561 -3.10 -4.81 -2.53
C GLY A 561 -2.34 -5.24 -3.80
N LEU A 562 -2.46 -6.48 -4.27
CA LEU A 562 -1.63 -6.98 -5.39
C LEU A 562 -2.16 -6.46 -6.74
N PRO A 563 -1.38 -5.73 -7.54
CA PRO A 563 -1.86 -5.15 -8.79
C PRO A 563 -2.04 -6.23 -9.86
N ASN A 564 -3.10 -6.12 -10.65
CA ASN A 564 -3.27 -6.95 -11.84
C ASN A 564 -2.66 -6.24 -13.05
N PHE A 565 -2.01 -7.04 -13.91
CA PHE A 565 -1.49 -6.63 -15.20
C PHE A 565 -2.29 -7.33 -16.31
N MET A 566 -2.24 -6.79 -17.52
CA MET A 566 -2.99 -7.26 -18.68
C MET A 566 -2.36 -8.49 -19.34
N GLY A 567 -1.05 -8.71 -19.15
CA GLY A 567 -0.30 -9.80 -19.76
C GLY A 567 -0.06 -9.58 -21.25
N ILE A 568 0.13 -8.33 -21.67
CA ILE A 568 0.33 -7.95 -23.08
C ILE A 568 1.80 -7.64 -23.39
N PRO A 569 2.25 -7.78 -24.66
CA PRO A 569 3.61 -7.43 -25.03
C PRO A 569 3.97 -5.99 -24.66
N GLY A 570 5.19 -5.81 -24.13
CA GLY A 570 5.73 -4.51 -23.73
C GLY A 570 5.31 -3.99 -22.35
N GLU A 571 4.48 -4.71 -21.57
CA GLU A 571 3.95 -4.24 -20.28
C GLU A 571 5.00 -3.99 -19.17
N ASN A 572 6.21 -4.50 -19.34
CA ASN A 572 7.35 -4.26 -18.44
C ASN A 572 8.30 -3.15 -18.93
N ALA A 573 7.97 -2.45 -20.02
CA ALA A 573 8.74 -1.29 -20.48
C ALA A 573 8.87 -0.19 -19.41
N ILE A 574 9.92 0.62 -19.52
CA ILE A 574 10.16 1.77 -18.64
C ILE A 574 9.00 2.78 -18.82
N ASN A 575 8.66 3.49 -17.73
CA ASN A 575 7.49 4.38 -17.61
C ASN A 575 6.11 3.72 -17.73
N ILE A 576 6.04 2.39 -17.72
CA ILE A 576 4.80 1.68 -17.42
C ILE A 576 4.77 1.36 -15.93
N MET A 577 3.71 1.77 -15.24
CA MET A 577 3.53 1.55 -13.81
C MET A 577 2.15 0.95 -13.54
N SER A 578 2.03 0.17 -12.48
CA SER A 578 0.70 -0.07 -11.93
C SER A 578 0.20 1.23 -11.28
N SER A 579 -1.12 1.41 -11.22
CA SER A 579 -1.71 2.53 -10.47
C SER A 579 -1.30 2.51 -8.99
N ASN A 580 -1.11 1.32 -8.41
CA ASN A 580 -0.62 1.18 -7.04
C ASN A 580 0.79 1.75 -6.90
N GLU A 581 1.74 1.40 -7.79
CA GLU A 581 3.08 2.00 -7.78
C GLU A 581 3.02 3.51 -7.92
N TYR A 582 2.28 4.00 -8.93
CA TYR A 582 2.19 5.42 -9.22
C TYR A 582 1.62 6.22 -8.04
N LEU A 583 0.48 5.78 -7.50
CA LEU A 583 -0.18 6.45 -6.37
C LEU A 583 0.61 6.28 -5.07
N THR A 584 1.24 5.13 -4.82
CA THR A 584 2.13 4.98 -3.64
C THR A 584 3.32 5.92 -3.71
N ARG A 585 3.97 6.05 -4.88
CA ARG A 585 5.07 7.02 -5.05
C ARG A 585 4.58 8.45 -4.77
N VAL A 586 3.45 8.86 -5.33
CA VAL A 586 2.97 10.25 -5.21
C VAL A 586 2.32 10.59 -3.87
N ASN A 587 1.52 9.67 -3.31
CA ASN A 587 0.72 9.94 -2.10
C ASN A 587 1.44 9.54 -0.82
N LEU A 588 2.09 8.37 -0.80
CA LEU A 588 2.74 7.86 0.42
C LEU A 588 4.19 8.35 0.52
N MET A 589 4.92 8.29 -0.59
CA MET A 589 6.34 8.66 -0.62
C MET A 589 6.58 10.12 -1.03
N ASP A 590 5.51 10.83 -1.39
CA ASP A 590 5.55 12.24 -1.80
C ASP A 590 6.51 12.54 -2.97
N ALA A 591 6.77 11.56 -3.84
CA ALA A 591 7.83 11.57 -4.88
C ALA A 591 7.78 12.73 -5.88
N ALA A 592 6.65 13.45 -5.98
CA ALA A 592 6.53 14.64 -6.81
C ALA A 592 7.09 15.92 -6.12
N ASN A 593 7.48 15.82 -4.84
CA ASN A 593 8.08 16.89 -4.07
C ASN A 593 9.62 16.86 -4.26
N PRO A 594 10.22 17.95 -4.78
CA PRO A 594 11.68 18.01 -5.00
C PRO A 594 12.53 17.86 -3.72
N THR A 595 11.93 17.93 -2.54
CA THR A 595 12.65 17.76 -1.26
C THR A 595 12.61 16.34 -0.72
N THR A 596 12.03 15.40 -1.46
CA THR A 596 11.89 13.99 -1.06
C THR A 596 12.72 13.09 -1.96
N ASP A 597 13.31 12.05 -1.37
CA ASP A 597 14.31 11.24 -2.06
C ASP A 597 13.69 10.23 -3.04
N THR A 598 12.39 9.95 -2.93
CA THR A 598 11.76 8.90 -3.75
C THR A 598 11.59 9.39 -5.19
N PRO A 599 12.16 8.70 -6.20
CA PRO A 599 12.09 9.19 -7.57
C PRO A 599 10.75 8.84 -8.25
N ILE A 600 10.37 9.65 -9.23
CA ILE A 600 9.28 9.37 -10.17
C ILE A 600 9.53 10.06 -11.52
N ASN A 601 9.31 9.34 -12.62
CA ASN A 601 9.38 9.94 -13.95
C ASN A 601 8.03 10.62 -14.25
N LEU A 602 8.05 11.92 -14.54
CA LEU A 602 6.85 12.67 -14.90
C LEU A 602 6.56 12.53 -16.40
N GLY A 603 5.41 11.96 -16.75
CA GLY A 603 4.98 11.81 -18.14
C GLY A 603 4.35 13.08 -18.71
N LYS A 604 4.61 13.39 -19.98
CA LYS A 604 3.95 14.50 -20.69
C LYS A 604 2.69 14.02 -21.40
N ASN A 605 2.69 12.83 -21.98
CA ASN A 605 1.54 12.19 -22.62
C ASN A 605 1.21 10.89 -21.90
N VAL A 606 0.29 10.98 -20.94
CA VAL A 606 0.01 9.92 -19.98
C VAL A 606 -1.23 9.14 -20.39
N LEU A 607 -1.08 7.83 -20.56
CA LEU A 607 -2.18 6.89 -20.73
C LEU A 607 -2.58 6.28 -19.40
N VAL A 608 -3.85 6.31 -19.03
CA VAL A 608 -4.35 5.59 -17.86
C VAL A 608 -5.35 4.53 -18.30
N VAL A 609 -5.10 3.27 -17.96
CA VAL A 609 -5.91 2.14 -18.42
C VAL A 609 -6.85 1.69 -17.32
N GLY A 610 -8.15 1.92 -17.46
CA GLY A 610 -9.15 1.54 -16.46
C GLY A 610 -10.39 2.44 -16.47
N GLY A 611 -11.33 2.19 -15.55
CA GLY A 611 -12.55 3.00 -15.42
C GLY A 611 -13.11 3.08 -13.99
N GLY A 612 -12.36 2.59 -13.00
CA GLY A 612 -12.71 2.68 -11.57
C GLY A 612 -12.13 3.91 -10.90
N ASN A 613 -12.39 4.08 -9.60
CA ASN A 613 -11.86 5.20 -8.82
C ASN A 613 -10.33 5.27 -8.88
N THR A 614 -9.64 4.12 -8.79
CA THR A 614 -8.18 4.02 -8.96
C THR A 614 -7.68 4.62 -10.28
N ALA A 615 -8.44 4.45 -11.37
CA ALA A 615 -8.11 5.05 -12.67
C ALA A 615 -8.35 6.57 -12.64
N MET A 616 -9.49 7.02 -12.08
CA MET A 616 -9.79 8.45 -11.95
C MET A 616 -8.73 9.16 -11.09
N ASP A 617 -8.36 8.57 -9.95
CA ASP A 617 -7.34 9.08 -9.04
C ASP A 617 -6.00 9.20 -9.78
N SER A 618 -5.61 8.17 -10.55
CA SER A 618 -4.39 8.21 -11.37
C SER A 618 -4.43 9.30 -12.44
N CYS A 619 -5.54 9.44 -13.17
CA CYS A 619 -5.68 10.47 -14.20
C CYS A 619 -5.55 11.87 -13.61
N ARG A 620 -6.26 12.13 -12.51
CA ARG A 620 -6.34 13.43 -11.87
C ARG A 620 -5.02 13.80 -11.19
N THR A 621 -4.31 12.82 -10.65
CA THR A 621 -2.93 13.00 -10.16
C THR A 621 -1.98 13.30 -11.32
N ALA A 622 -1.98 12.52 -12.40
CA ALA A 622 -1.13 12.78 -13.57
C ALA A 622 -1.37 14.16 -14.20
N LYS A 623 -2.62 14.61 -14.23
CA LYS A 623 -2.97 15.96 -14.70
C LYS A 623 -2.33 17.05 -13.84
N ARG A 624 -2.35 16.88 -12.52
CA ARG A 624 -1.73 17.80 -11.53
C ARG A 624 -0.22 17.83 -11.59
N LEU A 625 0.40 16.76 -12.08
CA LEU A 625 1.84 16.71 -12.34
C LEU A 625 2.22 17.24 -13.74
N GLY A 626 1.27 17.87 -14.45
CA GLY A 626 1.52 18.52 -15.74
C GLY A 626 1.27 17.64 -16.97
N GLY A 627 0.77 16.42 -16.80
CA GLY A 627 0.52 15.48 -17.90
C GLY A 627 -0.68 15.87 -18.78
N ASN A 628 -0.55 15.63 -20.09
CA ASN A 628 -1.66 15.50 -21.03
C ASN A 628 -2.23 14.09 -20.93
N VAL A 629 -3.37 13.94 -20.24
CA VAL A 629 -3.87 12.65 -19.78
C VAL A 629 -4.99 12.13 -20.68
N THR A 630 -4.86 10.89 -21.14
CA THR A 630 -5.93 10.13 -21.79
C THR A 630 -6.27 8.89 -20.96
N LEU A 631 -7.53 8.79 -20.52
CA LEU A 631 -8.10 7.58 -19.96
C LEU A 631 -8.51 6.63 -21.09
N VAL A 632 -8.05 5.39 -21.07
CA VAL A 632 -8.52 4.32 -21.96
C VAL A 632 -9.38 3.34 -21.17
N TYR A 633 -10.61 3.14 -21.64
CA TYR A 633 -11.56 2.22 -21.03
C TYR A 633 -12.22 1.32 -22.06
N ARG A 634 -12.21 0.01 -21.80
CA ARG A 634 -12.72 -0.99 -22.74
C ARG A 634 -14.24 -1.02 -22.93
N ARG A 635 -15.02 -0.34 -22.06
CA ARG A 635 -16.49 -0.24 -22.17
C ARG A 635 -16.89 1.22 -22.37
N SER A 636 -18.20 1.51 -22.39
CA SER A 636 -18.67 2.89 -22.45
C SER A 636 -18.62 3.56 -21.07
N GLU A 637 -18.84 4.87 -21.05
CA GLU A 637 -18.91 5.65 -19.82
C GLU A 637 -20.01 5.16 -18.86
N GLN A 638 -21.14 4.65 -19.39
CA GLN A 638 -22.26 4.17 -18.55
C GLN A 638 -21.86 2.95 -17.70
N GLU A 639 -20.92 2.13 -18.18
CA GLU A 639 -20.43 0.96 -17.45
C GLU A 639 -19.29 1.28 -16.47
N MET A 640 -18.82 2.53 -16.41
CA MET A 640 -17.70 2.91 -15.53
C MET A 640 -18.07 2.67 -14.06
N PRO A 641 -17.27 1.87 -13.33
CA PRO A 641 -17.54 1.62 -11.92
C PRO A 641 -17.19 2.80 -11.00
N ALA A 642 -16.41 3.78 -11.47
CA ALA A 642 -16.04 4.97 -10.71
C ALA A 642 -17.27 5.75 -10.18
N ARG A 643 -17.04 6.49 -9.11
CA ARG A 643 -18.03 7.39 -8.52
C ARG A 643 -18.31 8.54 -9.49
N LEU A 644 -19.59 8.88 -9.67
CA LEU A 644 -20.00 9.82 -10.71
C LEU A 644 -19.39 11.22 -10.53
N GLU A 645 -19.25 11.67 -9.27
CA GLU A 645 -18.60 12.94 -8.93
C GLU A 645 -17.14 12.98 -9.40
N GLU A 646 -16.40 11.86 -9.29
CA GLU A 646 -15.00 11.79 -9.71
C GLU A 646 -14.84 11.79 -11.24
N VAL A 647 -15.78 11.15 -11.96
CA VAL A 647 -15.83 11.18 -13.43
C VAL A 647 -16.13 12.60 -13.93
N LYS A 648 -17.09 13.28 -13.28
CA LYS A 648 -17.40 14.70 -13.55
C LYS A 648 -16.15 15.56 -13.33
N HIS A 649 -15.50 15.44 -12.17
CA HIS A 649 -14.32 16.25 -11.84
C HIS A 649 -13.17 16.01 -12.82
N ALA A 650 -12.93 14.76 -13.20
CA ALA A 650 -11.89 14.42 -14.17
C ALA A 650 -12.12 15.09 -15.54
N LYS A 651 -13.37 15.12 -16.01
CA LYS A 651 -13.73 15.81 -17.27
C LYS A 651 -13.56 17.31 -17.19
N GLU A 652 -13.99 17.92 -16.09
CA GLU A 652 -13.85 19.37 -15.85
C GLU A 652 -12.37 19.78 -15.76
N GLU A 653 -11.50 18.91 -15.25
CA GLU A 653 -10.04 19.09 -15.20
C GLU A 653 -9.37 18.87 -16.59
N GLY A 654 -10.15 18.53 -17.62
CA GLY A 654 -9.66 18.41 -19.00
C GLY A 654 -8.98 17.08 -19.33
N ILE A 655 -9.29 16.00 -18.61
CA ILE A 655 -8.82 14.65 -18.96
C ILE A 655 -9.58 14.15 -20.19
N ASN A 656 -8.86 13.57 -21.17
CA ASN A 656 -9.46 12.98 -22.36
C ASN A 656 -9.97 11.56 -22.08
N PHE A 657 -11.18 11.23 -22.53
CA PHE A 657 -11.83 9.93 -22.29
C PHE A 657 -11.95 9.14 -23.59
N LEU A 658 -11.08 8.14 -23.76
CA LEU A 658 -11.11 7.21 -24.87
C LEU A 658 -11.78 5.89 -24.46
N THR A 659 -13.12 5.89 -24.51
CA THR A 659 -13.95 4.72 -24.21
C THR A 659 -14.03 3.76 -25.40
N LEU A 660 -14.45 2.52 -25.17
CA LEU A 660 -14.47 1.43 -26.17
C LEU A 660 -13.10 1.16 -26.81
N HIS A 661 -12.03 1.27 -26.03
CA HIS A 661 -10.66 0.94 -26.45
C HIS A 661 -9.96 0.10 -25.38
N ASN A 662 -9.13 -0.85 -25.80
CA ASN A 662 -8.36 -1.68 -24.88
C ASN A 662 -6.92 -1.86 -25.40
N PRO A 663 -5.87 -1.59 -24.61
CA PRO A 663 -4.51 -1.86 -25.02
C PRO A 663 -4.29 -3.34 -25.36
N ILE A 664 -3.53 -3.60 -26.41
CA ILE A 664 -3.12 -4.95 -26.83
C ILE A 664 -1.60 -5.10 -26.94
N GLU A 665 -0.87 -3.99 -27.04
CA GLU A 665 0.60 -3.97 -27.09
C GLU A 665 1.11 -2.58 -26.69
N TYR A 666 2.24 -2.54 -25.99
CA TYR A 666 3.01 -1.32 -25.76
C TYR A 666 4.32 -1.35 -26.53
N LEU A 667 4.61 -0.28 -27.26
CA LEU A 667 5.82 -0.13 -28.04
C LEU A 667 6.84 0.66 -27.24
N ALA A 668 8.04 0.10 -27.11
CA ALA A 668 9.18 0.77 -26.48
C ALA A 668 10.07 1.47 -27.52
N ASP A 669 10.86 2.44 -27.05
CA ASP A 669 12.00 3.01 -27.77
C ASP A 669 13.28 2.18 -27.58
N GLU A 670 14.41 2.70 -28.07
CA GLU A 670 15.71 2.03 -28.00
C GLU A 670 16.24 1.90 -26.56
N GLU A 671 15.92 2.86 -25.69
CA GLU A 671 16.27 2.87 -24.26
C GLU A 671 15.36 1.95 -23.43
N GLY A 672 14.24 1.51 -24.01
CA GLY A 672 13.27 0.61 -23.39
C GLY A 672 12.11 1.32 -22.71
N ALA A 673 11.95 2.63 -22.89
CA ALA A 673 10.82 3.40 -22.40
C ALA A 673 9.64 3.32 -23.37
N VAL A 674 8.42 3.34 -22.83
CA VAL A 674 7.22 3.35 -23.66
C VAL A 674 7.17 4.61 -24.52
N ARG A 675 6.87 4.45 -25.80
CA ARG A 675 6.68 5.55 -26.77
C ARG A 675 5.30 5.57 -27.41
N ALA A 676 4.60 4.43 -27.43
CA ALA A 676 3.26 4.32 -27.99
C ALA A 676 2.49 3.12 -27.42
N ALA A 677 1.16 3.20 -27.44
CA ALA A 677 0.26 2.11 -27.10
C ALA A 677 -0.63 1.76 -28.30
N VAL A 678 -0.68 0.47 -28.65
CA VAL A 678 -1.59 -0.06 -29.66
C VAL A 678 -2.88 -0.48 -28.98
N LEU A 679 -3.98 0.12 -29.39
CA LEU A 679 -5.31 -0.03 -28.81
C LEU A 679 -6.22 -0.78 -29.78
N GLN A 680 -6.85 -1.84 -29.30
CA GLN A 680 -7.96 -2.49 -29.98
C GLN A 680 -9.24 -1.65 -29.81
N VAL A 681 -9.94 -1.39 -30.91
CA VAL A 681 -11.27 -0.77 -30.87
C VAL A 681 -12.30 -1.82 -30.47
N MET A 682 -13.19 -1.45 -29.56
CA MET A 682 -14.21 -2.33 -28.98
C MET A 682 -15.62 -1.87 -29.36
N GLU A 683 -16.58 -2.78 -29.23
CA GLU A 683 -18.01 -2.51 -29.20
C GLU A 683 -18.65 -3.18 -27.98
N LEU A 684 -19.89 -2.79 -27.64
CA LEU A 684 -20.61 -3.40 -26.53
C LEU A 684 -21.43 -4.60 -27.01
N GLY A 685 -21.15 -5.78 -26.45
CA GLY A 685 -21.97 -6.97 -26.55
C GLY A 685 -23.03 -7.05 -25.44
N GLU A 686 -23.38 -8.29 -25.09
CA GLU A 686 -24.36 -8.62 -24.06
C GLU A 686 -23.84 -8.36 -22.64
N PRO A 687 -24.73 -8.07 -21.66
CA PRO A 687 -24.36 -7.95 -20.25
C PRO A 687 -23.60 -9.17 -19.71
N ASP A 688 -22.49 -8.91 -19.01
CA ASP A 688 -21.73 -9.91 -18.26
C ASP A 688 -22.41 -10.27 -16.92
N ALA A 689 -21.80 -11.18 -16.15
CA ALA A 689 -22.29 -11.60 -14.83
C ALA A 689 -22.39 -10.46 -13.80
N SER A 690 -21.74 -9.31 -14.04
CA SER A 690 -21.88 -8.11 -13.21
C SER A 690 -23.01 -7.17 -13.68
N GLY A 691 -23.77 -7.57 -14.72
CA GLY A 691 -24.85 -6.79 -15.33
C GLY A 691 -24.37 -5.69 -16.28
N ARG A 692 -23.07 -5.59 -16.55
CA ARG A 692 -22.49 -4.56 -17.42
C ARG A 692 -22.23 -5.14 -18.80
N ARG A 693 -22.48 -4.38 -19.86
CA ARG A 693 -22.24 -4.85 -21.24
C ARG A 693 -20.79 -5.26 -21.47
N SER A 694 -20.62 -6.43 -22.07
CA SER A 694 -19.31 -7.03 -22.33
C SER A 694 -18.59 -6.29 -23.47
N PRO A 695 -17.28 -6.03 -23.35
CA PRO A 695 -16.53 -5.43 -24.44
C PRO A 695 -16.14 -6.51 -25.47
N VAL A 696 -16.44 -6.29 -26.75
CA VAL A 696 -16.15 -7.21 -27.85
C VAL A 696 -15.19 -6.50 -28.83
N PRO A 697 -14.07 -7.12 -29.25
CA PRO A 697 -13.18 -6.51 -30.24
C PRO A 697 -13.86 -6.31 -31.59
N VAL A 698 -13.68 -5.13 -32.19
CA VAL A 698 -14.02 -4.89 -33.59
C VAL A 698 -12.90 -5.42 -34.47
N GLU A 699 -13.18 -6.47 -35.23
CA GLU A 699 -12.19 -7.20 -36.02
C GLU A 699 -11.36 -6.28 -36.95
N GLY A 700 -10.04 -6.45 -36.93
CA GLY A 700 -9.10 -5.72 -37.80
C GLY A 700 -8.94 -4.22 -37.49
N LYS A 701 -9.54 -3.70 -36.41
CA LYS A 701 -9.53 -2.26 -36.11
C LYS A 701 -8.70 -1.93 -34.88
N THR A 702 -7.51 -1.37 -35.11
CA THR A 702 -6.60 -0.86 -34.08
C THR A 702 -6.30 0.63 -34.27
N VAL A 703 -5.91 1.28 -33.18
CA VAL A 703 -5.44 2.69 -33.17
C VAL A 703 -4.16 2.73 -32.34
N THR A 704 -3.17 3.47 -32.82
CA THR A 704 -1.92 3.71 -32.07
C THR A 704 -1.95 5.10 -31.49
N LEU A 705 -1.62 5.23 -30.21
CA LEU A 705 -1.50 6.50 -29.51
C LEU A 705 -0.06 6.69 -29.03
N ASP A 706 0.54 7.84 -29.34
CA ASP A 706 1.85 8.23 -28.81
C ASP A 706 1.74 8.60 -27.34
N VAL A 707 2.53 7.94 -26.49
CA VAL A 707 2.49 8.07 -25.02
C VAL A 707 3.89 7.90 -24.46
N ASP A 708 4.22 8.61 -23.39
CA ASP A 708 5.53 8.49 -22.72
C ASP A 708 5.43 7.89 -21.31
N GLN A 709 4.21 7.69 -20.82
CA GLN A 709 3.90 7.02 -19.56
C GLN A 709 2.57 6.28 -19.65
N VAL A 710 2.52 5.07 -19.07
CA VAL A 710 1.30 4.27 -18.96
C VAL A 710 1.05 3.89 -17.51
N ILE A 711 -0.14 4.18 -17.01
CA ILE A 711 -0.58 3.80 -15.66
C ILE A 711 -1.69 2.76 -15.77
N VAL A 712 -1.41 1.53 -15.33
CA VAL A 712 -2.30 0.38 -15.43
C VAL A 712 -3.19 0.28 -14.19
N ALA A 713 -4.49 0.51 -14.35
CA ALA A 713 -5.52 0.52 -13.28
C ALA A 713 -6.64 -0.51 -13.56
N VAL A 714 -6.25 -1.74 -13.93
CA VAL A 714 -7.17 -2.83 -14.31
C VAL A 714 -7.66 -3.69 -13.13
N GLY A 715 -7.46 -3.20 -11.91
CA GLY A 715 -7.92 -3.80 -10.66
C GLY A 715 -6.82 -4.50 -9.88
N VAL A 716 -7.19 -5.00 -8.70
CA VAL A 716 -6.27 -5.59 -7.71
C VAL A 716 -6.75 -6.98 -7.27
N SER A 717 -5.87 -7.72 -6.63
CA SER A 717 -6.11 -9.05 -6.06
C SER A 717 -5.61 -9.11 -4.61
N PRO A 718 -6.17 -10.00 -3.76
CA PRO A 718 -5.63 -10.32 -2.45
C PRO A 718 -4.12 -10.59 -2.47
N ASN A 719 -3.38 -10.00 -1.54
CA ASN A 719 -1.97 -10.32 -1.36
C ASN A 719 -1.88 -11.73 -0.73
N PRO A 720 -1.17 -12.69 -1.35
CA PRO A 720 -1.11 -14.06 -0.86
C PRO A 720 -0.32 -14.23 0.45
N LEU A 721 0.44 -13.23 0.91
CA LEU A 721 1.31 -13.33 2.08
C LEU A 721 0.56 -13.79 3.34
N VAL A 722 -0.46 -13.06 3.77
CA VAL A 722 -1.23 -13.39 4.98
C VAL A 722 -2.05 -14.67 4.79
N PRO A 723 -2.86 -14.84 3.72
CA PRO A 723 -3.69 -16.03 3.59
C PRO A 723 -2.91 -17.33 3.49
N LYS A 724 -1.70 -17.33 2.89
CA LYS A 724 -0.86 -18.52 2.78
C LYS A 724 -0.03 -18.81 4.03
N SER A 725 0.22 -17.81 4.89
CA SER A 725 0.99 -18.02 6.10
C SER A 725 0.18 -18.66 7.23
N ILE A 726 -1.15 -18.73 7.10
CA ILE A 726 -2.04 -19.20 8.16
C ILE A 726 -2.54 -20.59 7.80
N ASN A 727 -2.08 -21.59 8.54
CA ASN A 727 -2.56 -22.97 8.38
C ASN A 727 -4.05 -23.06 8.73
N GLY A 728 -4.81 -23.86 7.99
CA GLY A 728 -6.23 -24.13 8.27
C GLY A 728 -7.21 -23.08 7.76
N LEU A 729 -6.77 -22.05 7.03
CA LEU A 729 -7.68 -21.17 6.30
C LEU A 729 -8.18 -21.81 5.01
N GLU A 730 -9.48 -21.65 4.74
CA GLU A 730 -10.07 -21.96 3.44
C GLU A 730 -9.95 -20.73 2.53
N LEU A 731 -9.39 -20.93 1.33
CA LEU A 731 -9.20 -19.87 0.35
C LEU A 731 -10.12 -20.07 -0.85
N GLY A 732 -10.78 -18.98 -1.24
CA GLY A 732 -11.68 -18.93 -2.37
C GLY A 732 -11.00 -18.47 -3.66
N ARG A 733 -11.81 -17.92 -4.56
CA ARG A 733 -11.35 -17.41 -5.85
C ARG A 733 -10.30 -16.31 -5.65
N LYS A 734 -9.17 -16.40 -6.38
CA LYS A 734 -8.06 -15.42 -6.31
C LYS A 734 -7.46 -15.23 -4.90
N ASN A 735 -7.46 -16.29 -4.08
CA ASN A 735 -6.91 -16.28 -2.71
C ASN A 735 -7.64 -15.35 -1.72
N THR A 736 -8.93 -15.06 -1.95
CA THR A 736 -9.77 -14.42 -0.91
C THR A 736 -9.98 -15.37 0.26
N ILE A 737 -10.06 -14.86 1.49
CA ILE A 737 -10.40 -15.69 2.65
C ILE A 737 -11.88 -16.02 2.62
N VAL A 738 -12.23 -17.31 2.74
CA VAL A 738 -13.63 -17.76 2.86
C VAL A 738 -14.09 -17.53 4.29
N VAL A 739 -15.25 -16.89 4.43
CA VAL A 739 -15.89 -16.60 5.72
C VAL A 739 -17.38 -16.90 5.67
N ASN A 740 -17.98 -17.16 6.83
CA ASN A 740 -19.43 -17.26 6.99
C ASN A 740 -20.10 -15.85 7.02
N GLU A 741 -21.42 -15.80 7.21
CA GLU A 741 -22.18 -14.54 7.27
C GLU A 741 -21.73 -13.60 8.41
N GLY A 742 -21.20 -14.17 9.49
CA GLY A 742 -20.62 -13.48 10.65
C GLY A 742 -19.17 -13.06 10.47
N MET A 743 -18.60 -13.19 9.26
CA MET A 743 -17.19 -12.89 8.95
C MET A 743 -16.17 -13.80 9.62
N GLN A 744 -16.59 -14.94 10.17
CA GLN A 744 -15.71 -15.92 10.79
C GLN A 744 -15.15 -16.86 9.72
N SER A 745 -13.84 -17.13 9.79
CA SER A 745 -13.16 -18.06 8.89
C SER A 745 -13.35 -19.53 9.31
N ALA A 746 -12.69 -20.45 8.59
CA ALA A 746 -12.62 -21.86 8.98
C ALA A 746 -11.94 -22.09 10.35
N ARG A 747 -11.12 -21.13 10.80
CA ARG A 747 -10.55 -21.10 12.16
C ARG A 747 -11.43 -20.22 13.06
N SER A 748 -11.89 -20.79 14.17
CA SER A 748 -12.89 -20.19 15.06
C SER A 748 -12.48 -18.85 15.67
N GLU A 749 -11.20 -18.68 15.91
CA GLU A 749 -10.55 -17.51 16.50
C GLU A 749 -10.20 -16.43 15.47
N ILE A 750 -10.34 -16.72 14.17
CA ILE A 750 -9.99 -15.82 13.08
C ILE A 750 -11.24 -15.34 12.35
N PHE A 751 -11.40 -14.02 12.30
CA PHE A 751 -12.39 -13.32 11.48
C PHE A 751 -11.68 -12.56 10.36
N ALA A 752 -12.35 -12.31 9.25
CA ALA A 752 -11.78 -11.53 8.14
C ALA A 752 -12.82 -10.65 7.47
N GLY A 753 -12.43 -9.49 6.97
CA GLY A 753 -13.36 -8.55 6.38
C GLY A 753 -12.73 -7.54 5.42
N GLY A 754 -13.56 -6.96 4.55
CA GLY A 754 -13.15 -6.02 3.53
C GLY A 754 -12.57 -6.69 2.29
N ASP A 755 -11.64 -6.01 1.63
CA ASP A 755 -11.18 -6.41 0.30
C ASP A 755 -10.45 -7.77 0.28
N ILE A 756 -9.96 -8.25 1.43
CA ILE A 756 -9.37 -9.60 1.54
C ILE A 756 -10.41 -10.72 1.39
N VAL A 757 -11.68 -10.43 1.68
CA VAL A 757 -12.82 -11.35 1.50
C VAL A 757 -13.51 -11.10 0.17
N ARG A 758 -13.70 -9.83 -0.21
CA ARG A 758 -14.52 -9.44 -1.37
C ARG A 758 -13.76 -9.37 -2.69
N GLY A 759 -12.44 -9.21 -2.64
CA GLY A 759 -11.69 -8.54 -3.71
C GLY A 759 -11.93 -7.02 -3.68
N GLY A 760 -11.26 -6.28 -4.58
CA GLY A 760 -11.33 -4.81 -4.61
C GLY A 760 -12.77 -4.27 -4.59
N ALA A 761 -13.12 -3.52 -3.54
CA ALA A 761 -14.49 -3.05 -3.28
C ALA A 761 -14.51 -1.55 -2.93
N THR A 762 -15.32 -1.13 -1.96
CA THR A 762 -15.43 0.26 -1.51
C THR A 762 -15.12 0.37 -0.02
N VAL A 763 -14.56 1.51 0.40
CA VAL A 763 -14.14 1.81 1.78
C VAL A 763 -15.24 1.43 2.80
N ILE A 764 -16.48 1.83 2.53
CA ILE A 764 -17.61 1.61 3.44
C ILE A 764 -18.11 0.17 3.49
N LEU A 765 -17.97 -0.61 2.41
CA LEU A 765 -18.23 -2.05 2.46
C LEU A 765 -17.19 -2.75 3.33
N ALA A 766 -15.92 -2.32 3.24
CA ALA A 766 -14.85 -2.83 4.09
C ALA A 766 -15.07 -2.48 5.57
N MET A 767 -15.49 -1.25 5.88
CA MET A 767 -15.91 -0.88 7.24
C MET A 767 -17.10 -1.73 7.71
N GLY A 768 -18.12 -1.92 6.87
CA GLY A 768 -19.28 -2.75 7.19
C GLY A 768 -18.91 -4.21 7.54
N ASP A 769 -17.92 -4.78 6.87
CA ASP A 769 -17.40 -6.09 7.22
C ASP A 769 -16.66 -6.07 8.56
N GLY A 770 -15.82 -5.05 8.81
CA GLY A 770 -15.12 -4.87 10.08
C GLY A 770 -16.08 -4.78 11.27
N ARG A 771 -17.16 -4.01 11.15
CA ARG A 771 -18.19 -3.90 12.21
C ARG A 771 -18.91 -5.22 12.46
N ARG A 772 -19.31 -5.91 11.38
CA ARG A 772 -19.95 -7.24 11.50
C ARG A 772 -19.02 -8.25 12.16
N ALA A 773 -17.75 -8.27 11.79
CA ALA A 773 -16.75 -9.11 12.42
C ALA A 773 -16.56 -8.77 13.90
N ALA A 774 -16.49 -7.49 14.27
CA ALA A 774 -16.36 -7.07 15.68
C ALA A 774 -17.56 -7.48 16.53
N GLN A 775 -18.77 -7.37 15.98
CA GLN A 775 -19.97 -7.85 16.67
C GLN A 775 -19.91 -9.37 16.90
N ASN A 776 -19.67 -10.15 15.84
CA ASN A 776 -19.71 -11.61 15.92
C ASN A 776 -18.54 -12.18 16.73
N MET A 777 -17.36 -11.56 16.69
CA MET A 777 -16.22 -11.98 17.51
C MET A 777 -16.48 -11.72 19.00
N ASP A 778 -17.07 -10.58 19.36
CA ASP A 778 -17.45 -10.32 20.75
C ASP A 778 -18.50 -11.33 21.26
N GLU A 779 -19.54 -11.62 20.46
CA GLU A 779 -20.53 -12.66 20.82
C GLU A 779 -19.90 -14.05 20.95
N TYR A 780 -18.85 -14.34 20.17
CA TYR A 780 -18.09 -15.58 20.27
C TYR A 780 -17.24 -15.63 21.54
N LEU A 781 -16.50 -14.56 21.86
CA LEU A 781 -15.61 -14.48 23.01
C LEU A 781 -16.37 -14.45 24.34
N GLN A 782 -17.57 -13.85 24.39
CA GLN A 782 -18.42 -13.87 25.59
C GLN A 782 -19.00 -15.26 25.91
N LYS A 783 -18.98 -16.20 24.96
CA LYS A 783 -19.47 -17.58 25.15
C LYS A 783 -18.36 -18.55 25.60
N GLN A 784 -17.10 -18.11 25.59
CA GLN A 784 -15.97 -18.87 26.13
C GLN A 784 -15.76 -18.53 27.60
#